data_AF-A0A5D2YW77-F1
#
_entry.id   AF-A0A5D2YW77-F1
#
_cell.length_a   1.000
_cell.length_b   1.000
_cell.length_c   1.000
_cell.angle_alpha   90.00
_cell.angle_beta   90.00
_cell.angle_gamma   90.00
#
_symmetry.space_group_name_H-M   'P 1'
#
loop_
_entity.id
_entity.type
_entity.pdbx_description
1 polymer ?
#
loop_
_entity_poly.entity_id
_entity_poly.type
_entity_poly.pdbx_seq_one_letter_code
_entity_poly.pdbx_strand_id
1 'polypeptide(L)'
;METGGSLVQAIRKPTLTPKAIIHQKFGSKASYTVEEVEEPTQNGCPGLAILQKGPCLYRCSLDLPDFTVVSGSFKKKKDAEQSAAQIALEKLGINLSADSPTAEEAWRELIARVKYIFSNEFLSALHPLSSHFKAALRRVGDLNASVPASVIAICDGKLNNLCKIINPTVESHPLLVLSYIMRAAAGLPELVVGAEGQLSIWRKDPYPPNVIESSISQQSDVAESITTMAIYIPCSPEKAVEPVILNISSTGYYFDVIAQILGLSDANMVLVSRTIGKASSETRFYFAAPKSYPLDMSSDLLNAKVVPFGGPLNARASSLCGQDIYGDSILASIGYTWKGQDIFHEDVTLQSYYRMLISKIPSGVYKLSREAILAAELPLTFTTKTNWKGSFPREILSSFCRQYRLLEPVFCVSSIPLKVSSELSRSNNKPGVSESADQEREYTNENESVDVDPKLVVSGSSFTCEIKIYSKCQDLILECAPNVLYKKQNDAVQSASLKVLSWLNAYLKDIDMSLEKEKQLANVFDIKFYRQIFFKEVVKCLSVCNCQHNETLGRKEPKLNGVVENDASYINIEGTDSDLCPSNGSLLCVCYSVSLVTKGELQKELLESIEEFEFEMGTGAVIPCLEAVVSQMSVGQSACFYTELPPEDLVLAAAKDLANALAFLTSPCCLEYSIILLQVTEPPEDRMEQALFNPPLSKQRVEYAVQQIQEFCATSLVDFGCGSGSLLESLLEYPTSLETIAGVDISQKSLSRAAKVLHSKLVMKSDFDAPCRSIKSAILFDGSITDFDSRLCGFDLATCLEVIEHMEEEQASLFGDIVLSSFRPRILIVSTPNYEYNVVLQKSNLTSHEDDPEEKIQSQSCKFRNHDHKFEWTREQFQHWASELAVRHKYRVEFSGVGGAVDLEPGFASQIAVFRRVFLPEDADGLKDEDSVWQYKVIWEWNRSM
;
A
#
# COMPACT_ATOMS: atom_id res chain seq x y z
N MET A 1 11.31 -11.44 43.13
CA MET A 1 12.39 -12.43 42.91
C MET A 1 11.71 -13.73 42.57
N GLU A 2 11.61 -14.03 41.29
CA GLU A 2 11.46 -15.37 40.73
C GLU A 2 12.14 -15.30 39.37
N THR A 3 13.08 -16.21 39.16
CA THR A 3 14.14 -16.16 38.17
C THR A 3 13.59 -16.44 36.77
N GLY A 4 13.42 -15.39 35.98
CA GLY A 4 13.18 -15.49 34.54
C GLY A 4 14.38 -16.11 33.83
N GLY A 5 14.21 -17.33 33.35
CA GLY A 5 15.16 -17.99 32.47
C GLY A 5 15.36 -17.16 31.20
N SER A 6 16.58 -16.70 30.97
CA SER A 6 17.02 -16.09 29.73
C SER A 6 16.82 -17.07 28.58
N LEU A 7 15.77 -16.89 27.78
CA LEU A 7 15.64 -17.52 26.47
C LEU A 7 16.85 -17.11 25.63
N VAL A 8 17.69 -18.10 25.30
CA VAL A 8 18.86 -17.93 24.45
C VAL A 8 18.42 -17.31 23.13
N GLN A 9 18.90 -16.09 22.89
CA GLN A 9 18.64 -15.26 21.72
C GLN A 9 19.03 -16.01 20.42
N ALA A 10 18.04 -16.57 19.71
CA ALA A 10 18.24 -17.10 18.37
C ALA A 10 18.26 -15.93 17.36
N ILE A 11 19.41 -15.27 17.26
CA ILE A 11 19.66 -14.17 16.33
C ILE A 11 19.52 -14.71 14.90
N ARG A 12 18.44 -14.32 14.21
CA ARG A 12 18.28 -14.56 12.76
C ARG A 12 19.19 -13.58 12.02
N LYS A 13 20.44 -13.98 11.77
CA LYS A 13 21.39 -13.27 10.89
C LYS A 13 20.81 -13.21 9.46
N PRO A 14 21.12 -12.19 8.65
CA PRO A 14 20.61 -12.09 7.28
C PRO A 14 21.11 -13.26 6.45
N THR A 15 20.26 -14.29 6.30
CA THR A 15 20.55 -15.46 5.49
C THR A 15 20.51 -15.05 4.03
N LEU A 16 21.65 -15.13 3.35
CA LEU A 16 21.71 -15.04 1.90
C LEU A 16 20.71 -16.06 1.31
N THR A 17 19.91 -15.63 0.34
CA THR A 17 18.96 -16.55 -0.30
C THR A 17 19.72 -17.72 -0.95
N PRO A 18 19.15 -18.94 -0.99
CA PRO A 18 19.78 -20.09 -1.62
C PRO A 18 20.36 -19.79 -3.01
N LYS A 19 19.60 -19.05 -3.83
CA LYS A 19 20.02 -18.61 -5.17
C LYS A 19 21.28 -17.72 -5.15
N ALA A 20 21.39 -16.82 -4.18
CA ALA A 20 22.55 -15.92 -4.05
C ALA A 20 23.84 -16.68 -3.70
N ILE A 21 23.73 -17.72 -2.88
CA ILE A 21 24.88 -18.56 -2.49
C ILE A 21 25.37 -19.39 -3.68
N ILE A 22 24.46 -20.01 -4.42
CA ILE A 22 24.80 -20.71 -5.66
C ILE A 22 25.50 -19.75 -6.64
N HIS A 23 24.97 -18.54 -6.82
CA HIS A 23 25.61 -17.54 -7.68
C HIS A 23 27.00 -17.13 -7.16
N GLN A 24 27.19 -16.97 -5.85
CA GLN A 24 28.49 -16.62 -5.27
C GLN A 24 29.55 -17.72 -5.51
N LYS A 25 29.14 -18.99 -5.47
CA LYS A 25 30.06 -20.14 -5.59
C LYS A 25 30.34 -20.54 -7.04
N PHE A 26 29.32 -20.50 -7.90
CA PHE A 26 29.41 -21.00 -9.28
C PHE A 26 29.33 -19.89 -10.34
N GLY A 27 28.83 -18.70 -10.00
CA GLY A 27 28.75 -17.56 -10.90
C GLY A 27 28.00 -17.89 -12.19
N SER A 28 28.61 -17.57 -13.33
CA SER A 28 28.09 -17.85 -14.67
C SER A 28 28.03 -19.34 -15.02
N LYS A 29 28.58 -20.23 -14.19
CA LYS A 29 28.54 -21.68 -14.39
C LYS A 29 27.24 -22.34 -13.89
N ALA A 30 26.35 -21.58 -13.26
CA ALA A 30 25.04 -22.04 -12.84
C ALA A 30 23.95 -21.48 -13.78
N SER A 31 23.13 -22.35 -14.38
CA SER A 31 22.06 -21.97 -15.29
C SER A 31 20.69 -22.35 -14.74
N TYR A 32 19.73 -21.42 -14.76
CA TYR A 32 18.35 -21.66 -14.32
C TYR A 32 17.43 -21.66 -15.54
N THR A 33 16.76 -22.78 -15.78
CA THR A 33 15.77 -22.95 -16.86
C THR A 33 14.40 -23.17 -16.23
N VAL A 34 13.44 -22.28 -16.52
CA VAL A 34 12.08 -22.36 -15.96
C VAL A 34 11.12 -22.83 -17.03
N GLU A 35 10.41 -23.91 -16.75
CA GLU A 35 9.32 -24.45 -17.56
C GLU A 35 7.95 -24.07 -16.97
N GLU A 36 6.98 -23.82 -17.85
CA GLU A 36 5.58 -23.70 -17.47
C GLU A 36 4.96 -25.09 -17.45
N VAL A 37 4.40 -25.45 -16.30
CA VAL A 37 3.67 -26.70 -16.11
C VAL A 37 2.20 -26.35 -16.08
N GLU A 38 1.50 -26.66 -17.17
CA GLU A 38 0.04 -26.62 -17.19
C GLU A 38 -0.48 -27.75 -16.31
N GLU A 39 -1.24 -27.42 -15.25
CA GLU A 39 -2.01 -28.46 -14.56
C GLU A 39 -3.05 -29.04 -15.53
N PRO A 40 -3.37 -30.34 -15.43
CA PRO A 40 -4.48 -30.92 -16.20
C PRO A 40 -5.73 -30.07 -15.97
N THR A 41 -6.47 -29.79 -17.05
CA THR A 41 -7.72 -29.02 -17.01
C THR A 41 -8.63 -29.57 -15.92
N GLN A 42 -8.66 -28.91 -14.76
CA GLN A 42 -9.63 -29.22 -13.72
C GLN A 42 -10.97 -28.69 -14.22
N ASN A 43 -11.75 -29.57 -14.85
CA ASN A 43 -13.20 -29.39 -14.92
C ASN A 43 -13.72 -29.45 -13.49
N GLY A 44 -13.65 -28.32 -12.77
CA GLY A 44 -14.20 -28.20 -11.41
C GLY A 44 -15.73 -28.36 -11.36
N CYS A 45 -16.37 -28.63 -12.50
CA CYS A 45 -17.76 -28.98 -12.66
C CYS A 45 -17.88 -30.04 -13.78
N PRO A 46 -18.34 -31.26 -13.47
CA PRO A 46 -18.67 -32.28 -14.46
C PRO A 46 -19.69 -31.75 -15.48
N GLY A 47 -19.55 -32.15 -16.75
CA GLY A 47 -20.48 -31.77 -17.83
C GLY A 47 -20.35 -30.33 -18.35
N LEU A 48 -19.45 -29.51 -17.81
CA LEU A 48 -19.23 -28.14 -18.29
C LEU A 48 -18.47 -28.15 -19.64
N ALA A 49 -19.08 -27.65 -20.70
CA ALA A 49 -18.51 -27.58 -22.05
C ALA A 49 -17.49 -26.43 -22.24
N ILE A 50 -17.33 -25.55 -21.24
CA ILE A 50 -16.38 -24.43 -21.25
C ILE A 50 -15.06 -24.91 -20.65
N LEU A 51 -14.02 -25.01 -21.49
CA LEU A 51 -12.66 -25.37 -21.06
C LEU A 51 -12.07 -24.26 -20.20
N GLN A 52 -11.73 -24.58 -18.95
CA GLN A 52 -11.04 -23.66 -18.05
C GLN A 52 -9.55 -23.99 -18.03
N LYS A 53 -8.72 -23.04 -18.48
CA LYS A 53 -7.27 -23.13 -18.27
C LYS A 53 -6.99 -23.00 -16.78
N GLY A 54 -6.32 -23.99 -16.20
CA GLY A 54 -5.81 -23.93 -14.84
C GLY A 54 -4.77 -22.83 -14.67
N PRO A 55 -4.43 -22.44 -13.42
CA PRO A 55 -3.33 -21.52 -13.19
C PRO A 55 -2.02 -22.14 -13.67
N CYS A 56 -1.24 -21.40 -14.49
CA CYS A 56 0.09 -21.85 -14.89
C CYS A 56 0.99 -21.99 -13.65
N LEU A 57 1.56 -23.18 -13.46
CA LEU A 57 2.60 -23.40 -12.47
C LEU A 57 3.97 -23.33 -13.15
N TYR A 58 5.00 -23.11 -12.35
CA TYR A 58 6.38 -23.01 -12.79
C TYR A 58 7.21 -24.08 -12.12
N ARG A 59 8.06 -24.73 -12.90
CA ARG A 59 9.11 -25.61 -12.40
C ARG A 59 10.46 -25.11 -12.89
N CYS A 60 11.49 -25.21 -12.07
CA CYS A 60 12.83 -24.74 -12.40
C CYS A 60 13.83 -25.89 -12.39
N SER A 61 14.58 -26.01 -13.47
CA SER A 61 15.79 -26.83 -13.56
C SER A 61 17.02 -25.94 -13.35
N LEU A 62 17.91 -26.34 -12.45
CA LEU A 62 19.18 -25.68 -12.16
C LEU A 62 20.32 -26.61 -12.58
N ASP A 63 21.07 -26.19 -13.60
CA ASP A 63 22.27 -26.88 -14.08
C ASP A 63 23.50 -26.30 -13.39
N LEU A 64 24.25 -27.16 -12.69
CA LEU A 64 25.57 -26.88 -12.13
C LEU A 64 26.62 -27.72 -12.86
N PRO A 65 27.93 -27.39 -12.76
CA PRO A 65 28.99 -28.14 -13.45
C PRO A 65 28.99 -29.65 -13.20
N ASP A 66 28.57 -30.05 -11.99
CA ASP A 66 28.67 -31.43 -11.53
C ASP A 66 27.34 -32.21 -11.63
N PHE A 67 26.19 -31.52 -11.59
CA PHE A 67 24.86 -32.14 -11.63
C PHE A 67 23.74 -31.13 -11.92
N THR A 68 22.58 -31.66 -12.29
CA THR A 68 21.33 -30.90 -12.47
C THR A 68 20.34 -31.19 -11.35
N VAL A 69 19.54 -30.19 -10.99
CA VAL A 69 18.46 -30.28 -10.00
C VAL A 69 17.18 -29.73 -10.60
N VAL A 70 16.04 -30.33 -10.24
CA VAL A 70 14.72 -29.85 -10.66
C VAL A 70 13.88 -29.58 -9.41
N SER A 71 13.21 -28.43 -9.37
CA SER A 71 12.30 -28.06 -8.28
C SER A 71 10.96 -28.80 -8.38
N GLY A 72 10.12 -28.68 -7.34
CA GLY A 72 8.69 -28.92 -7.46
C GLY A 72 7.98 -27.88 -8.34
N SER A 73 6.66 -27.99 -8.48
CA SER A 73 5.82 -27.01 -9.18
C SER A 73 5.35 -25.91 -8.22
N PHE A 74 5.50 -24.64 -8.61
CA PHE A 74 5.15 -23.47 -7.79
C PHE A 74 4.31 -22.46 -8.57
N LYS A 75 3.46 -21.69 -7.88
CA LYS A 75 2.65 -20.62 -8.50
C LYS A 75 3.48 -19.43 -8.99
N LYS A 76 4.70 -19.25 -8.46
CA LYS A 76 5.59 -18.15 -8.83
C LYS A 76 6.93 -18.70 -9.34
N LYS A 77 7.38 -18.15 -10.46
CA LYS A 77 8.70 -18.43 -11.04
C LYS A 77 9.86 -18.30 -10.03
N LYS A 78 9.87 -17.23 -9.23
CA LYS A 78 10.92 -16.99 -8.22
C LYS A 78 11.00 -18.08 -7.15
N ASP A 79 9.86 -18.62 -6.74
CA ASP A 79 9.82 -19.64 -5.69
C ASP A 79 10.36 -20.97 -6.23
N ALA A 80 10.06 -21.30 -7.49
CA ALA A 80 10.65 -22.45 -8.18
C ALA A 80 12.18 -22.35 -8.29
N GLU A 81 12.70 -21.18 -8.68
CA GLU A 81 14.15 -20.93 -8.74
C GLU A 81 14.83 -21.05 -7.37
N GLN A 82 14.22 -20.52 -6.30
CA GLN A 82 14.76 -20.64 -4.94
C GLN A 82 14.72 -22.09 -4.44
N SER A 83 13.66 -22.84 -4.76
CA SER A 83 13.56 -24.26 -4.42
C SER A 83 14.61 -25.09 -5.14
N ALA A 84 14.85 -24.85 -6.44
CA ALA A 84 15.92 -25.53 -7.18
C ALA A 84 17.30 -25.24 -6.57
N ALA A 85 17.57 -23.98 -6.20
CA ALA A 85 18.81 -23.59 -5.54
C ALA A 85 18.95 -24.24 -4.15
N GLN A 86 17.87 -24.32 -3.36
CA GLN A 86 17.85 -24.96 -2.04
C GLN A 86 18.21 -26.46 -2.14
N ILE A 87 17.56 -27.20 -3.06
CA ILE A 87 17.85 -28.62 -3.27
C ILE A 87 19.30 -28.83 -3.74
N ALA A 88 19.84 -27.90 -4.56
CA ALA A 88 21.24 -27.97 -4.98
C ALA A 88 22.22 -27.74 -3.81
N LEU A 89 21.92 -26.82 -2.89
CA LEU A 89 22.73 -26.61 -1.68
C LEU A 89 22.72 -27.84 -0.77
N GLU A 90 21.55 -28.47 -0.60
CA GLU A 90 21.39 -29.71 0.16
C GLU A 90 22.22 -30.84 -0.44
N LYS A 91 22.21 -31.01 -1.76
CA LYS A 91 23.07 -31.99 -2.47
C LYS A 91 24.56 -31.69 -2.35
N LEU A 92 24.96 -30.42 -2.27
CA LEU A 92 26.34 -30.01 -2.03
C LEU A 92 26.77 -30.14 -0.56
N GLY A 93 25.87 -30.51 0.35
CA GLY A 93 26.13 -30.62 1.78
C GLY A 93 26.34 -29.26 2.48
N ILE A 94 25.88 -28.15 1.88
CA ILE A 94 26.06 -26.80 2.43
C ILE A 94 24.87 -26.48 3.35
N ASN A 95 25.09 -26.52 4.66
CA ASN A 95 24.07 -26.18 5.65
C ASN A 95 24.08 -24.69 5.98
N LEU A 96 22.99 -23.99 5.62
CA LEU A 96 22.81 -22.54 5.79
C LEU A 96 22.95 -22.05 7.25
N SER A 97 22.72 -22.91 8.24
CA SER A 97 22.79 -22.58 9.66
C SER A 97 24.12 -22.97 10.34
N ALA A 98 24.99 -23.76 9.67
CA ALA A 98 26.18 -24.36 10.29
C ALA A 98 27.51 -23.71 9.85
N ASP A 99 27.58 -23.12 8.66
CA ASP A 99 28.84 -22.59 8.07
C ASP A 99 29.07 -21.08 8.31
N SER A 100 28.62 -20.51 9.44
CA SER A 100 28.97 -19.12 9.75
C SER A 100 30.42 -19.05 10.27
N PRO A 101 31.29 -18.21 9.70
CA PRO A 101 32.68 -18.14 10.13
C PRO A 101 32.76 -17.75 11.62
N THR A 102 33.67 -18.39 12.34
CA THR A 102 33.97 -18.07 13.74
C THR A 102 34.54 -16.65 13.85
N ALA A 103 34.47 -16.05 15.04
CA ALA A 103 35.04 -14.71 15.26
C ALA A 103 36.56 -14.66 14.92
N GLU A 104 37.29 -15.75 15.16
CA GLU A 104 38.72 -15.86 14.83
C GLU A 104 38.98 -15.98 13.32
N GLU A 105 38.16 -16.73 12.59
CA GLU A 105 38.21 -16.80 11.12
C GLU A 105 37.87 -15.45 10.50
N ALA A 106 36.83 -14.79 11.01
CA ALA A 106 36.45 -13.45 10.56
C ALA A 106 37.55 -12.42 10.84
N TRP A 107 38.27 -12.53 11.95
CA TRP A 107 39.44 -11.69 12.25
C TRP A 107 40.61 -11.93 11.29
N ARG A 108 40.92 -13.20 10.97
CA ARG A 108 41.95 -13.53 9.97
C ARG A 108 41.59 -13.01 8.58
N GLU A 109 40.34 -13.17 8.17
CA GLU A 109 39.83 -12.66 6.90
C GLU A 109 39.84 -11.13 6.86
N LEU A 110 39.56 -10.46 7.99
CA LEU A 110 39.65 -9.01 8.11
C LEU A 110 41.09 -8.52 7.85
N ILE A 111 42.08 -9.16 8.48
CA ILE A 111 43.51 -8.85 8.26
C ILE A 111 43.89 -9.08 6.80
N ALA A 112 43.49 -10.21 6.22
CA ALA A 112 43.78 -10.53 4.82
C ALA A 112 43.16 -9.50 3.86
N ARG A 113 41.92 -9.07 4.14
CA ARG A 113 41.23 -8.05 3.33
C ARG A 113 41.90 -6.69 3.43
N VAL A 114 42.28 -6.26 4.63
CA VAL A 114 43.03 -5.00 4.84
C VAL A 114 44.37 -5.07 4.09
N LYS A 115 45.11 -6.17 4.18
CA LYS A 115 46.36 -6.38 3.42
C LYS A 115 46.15 -6.25 1.91
N TYR A 116 45.09 -6.87 1.38
CA TYR A 116 44.76 -6.82 -0.04
C TYR A 116 44.41 -5.40 -0.52
N ILE A 117 43.67 -4.62 0.27
CA ILE A 117 43.29 -3.24 -0.05
C ILE A 117 44.51 -2.35 -0.30
N PHE A 118 45.61 -2.56 0.42
CA PHE A 118 46.86 -1.80 0.24
C PHE A 118 47.84 -2.45 -0.76
N SER A 119 47.44 -3.52 -1.45
CA SER A 119 48.28 -4.17 -2.46
C SER A 119 48.41 -3.34 -3.74
N ASN A 120 49.43 -3.65 -4.56
CA ASN A 120 49.58 -3.05 -5.89
C ASN A 120 48.40 -3.38 -6.81
N GLU A 121 47.86 -4.60 -6.71
CA GLU A 121 46.75 -5.07 -7.55
C GLU A 121 45.46 -4.29 -7.30
N PHE A 122 45.20 -3.92 -6.04
CA PHE A 122 43.97 -3.21 -5.68
C PHE A 122 43.93 -1.77 -6.22
N LEU A 123 45.06 -1.10 -6.38
CA LEU A 123 45.13 0.25 -6.94
C LEU A 123 44.62 0.31 -8.40
N SER A 124 44.69 -0.82 -9.12
CA SER A 124 44.14 -0.96 -10.48
C SER A 124 42.71 -1.51 -10.51
N ALA A 125 42.13 -1.88 -9.37
CA ALA A 125 40.78 -2.43 -9.30
C ALA A 125 39.70 -1.36 -9.58
N LEU A 126 38.61 -1.79 -10.24
CA LEU A 126 37.39 -1.00 -10.42
C LEU A 126 36.57 -1.02 -9.12
N HIS A 127 36.98 -0.19 -8.17
CA HIS A 127 36.37 -0.09 -6.83
C HIS A 127 36.41 1.37 -6.34
N PRO A 128 35.36 1.91 -5.69
CA PRO A 128 35.35 3.28 -5.15
C PRO A 128 36.58 3.63 -4.30
N LEU A 129 36.95 2.72 -3.39
CA LEU A 129 38.15 2.86 -2.54
C LEU A 129 39.46 2.98 -3.34
N SER A 130 39.56 2.33 -4.51
CA SER A 130 40.73 2.47 -5.38
C SER A 130 40.85 3.90 -5.92
N SER A 131 39.73 4.51 -6.33
CA SER A 131 39.70 5.93 -6.73
C SER A 131 40.10 6.86 -5.58
N HIS A 132 39.71 6.54 -4.34
CA HIS A 132 40.21 7.26 -3.16
C HIS A 132 41.73 7.16 -3.00
N PHE A 133 42.34 5.98 -3.18
CA PHE A 133 43.80 5.84 -3.16
C PHE A 133 44.47 6.64 -4.27
N LYS A 134 43.94 6.60 -5.50
CA LYS A 134 44.46 7.39 -6.64
C LYS A 134 44.41 8.89 -6.37
N ALA A 135 43.33 9.38 -5.77
CA ALA A 135 43.21 10.78 -5.36
C ALA A 135 44.17 11.12 -4.20
N ALA A 136 44.32 10.24 -3.23
CA ALA A 136 45.23 10.43 -2.09
C ALA A 136 46.71 10.51 -2.52
N LEU A 137 47.12 9.83 -3.59
CA LEU A 137 48.46 9.93 -4.17
C LEU A 137 48.80 11.34 -4.69
N ARG A 138 47.78 12.17 -4.98
CA ARG A 138 47.95 13.55 -5.45
C ARG A 138 47.93 14.59 -4.31
N ARG A 139 47.68 14.17 -3.06
CA ARG A 139 47.69 15.06 -1.90
C ARG A 139 49.12 15.58 -1.66
N VAL A 140 49.19 16.82 -1.18
CA VAL A 140 50.45 17.55 -0.96
C VAL A 140 50.99 17.27 0.44
N GLY A 141 52.33 17.18 0.58
CA GLY A 141 53.01 17.08 1.86
C GLY A 141 52.84 15.72 2.56
N ASP A 142 52.74 15.74 3.88
CA ASP A 142 52.67 14.54 4.74
C ASP A 142 51.40 13.71 4.55
N LEU A 143 50.42 14.24 3.81
CA LEU A 143 49.15 13.59 3.50
C LEU A 143 49.20 12.77 2.20
N ASN A 144 50.33 12.78 1.49
CA ASN A 144 50.52 11.98 0.28
C ASN A 144 50.30 10.49 0.56
N ALA A 145 49.49 9.83 -0.28
CA ALA A 145 49.13 8.42 -0.17
C ALA A 145 48.36 8.01 1.10
N SER A 146 48.00 8.99 1.95
CA SER A 146 47.24 8.75 3.17
C SER A 146 45.75 8.79 2.86
N VAL A 147 45.04 7.70 3.20
CA VAL A 147 43.58 7.60 3.07
C VAL A 147 42.97 7.54 4.48
N PRO A 148 41.92 8.34 4.75
CA PRO A 148 41.21 8.28 6.03
C PRO A 148 40.63 6.87 6.28
N ALA A 149 40.80 6.33 7.48
CA ALA A 149 40.26 5.02 7.86
C ALA A 149 38.72 4.99 7.78
N SER A 150 38.07 6.14 7.95
CA SER A 150 36.62 6.33 7.77
C SER A 150 36.15 5.98 6.36
N VAL A 151 36.95 6.29 5.34
CA VAL A 151 36.67 5.94 3.94
C VAL A 151 36.78 4.43 3.73
N ILE A 152 37.84 3.81 4.27
CA ILE A 152 38.06 2.36 4.15
C ILE A 152 36.89 1.60 4.77
N ALA A 153 36.45 2.02 5.96
CA ALA A 153 35.32 1.42 6.66
C ALA A 153 34.01 1.51 5.86
N ILE A 154 33.83 2.52 5.02
CA ILE A 154 32.57 2.76 4.33
C ILE A 154 32.52 2.16 2.93
N CYS A 155 33.60 2.30 2.19
CA CYS A 155 33.64 1.85 0.80
C CYS A 155 33.69 0.31 0.69
N ASP A 156 34.15 -0.39 1.72
CA ASP A 156 34.24 -1.86 1.72
C ASP A 156 33.22 -2.50 2.68
N GLY A 157 32.09 -2.91 2.12
CA GLY A 157 31.04 -3.63 2.86
C GLY A 157 31.49 -4.96 3.46
N LYS A 158 32.54 -5.61 2.92
CA LYS A 158 33.05 -6.86 3.48
C LYS A 158 33.69 -6.64 4.85
N LEU A 159 34.44 -5.55 5.02
CA LEU A 159 35.03 -5.19 6.31
C LEU A 159 33.95 -5.02 7.38
N ASN A 160 32.86 -4.30 7.07
CA ASN A 160 31.73 -4.14 7.99
C ASN A 160 31.12 -5.47 8.39
N ASN A 161 30.88 -6.37 7.43
CA ASN A 161 30.27 -7.67 7.70
C ASN A 161 31.18 -8.55 8.57
N LEU A 162 32.49 -8.55 8.32
CA LEU A 162 33.46 -9.27 9.15
C LEU A 162 33.49 -8.70 10.58
N CYS A 163 33.52 -7.38 10.74
CA CYS A 163 33.46 -6.73 12.05
C CYS A 163 32.19 -7.07 12.84
N LYS A 164 31.02 -7.18 12.18
CA LYS A 164 29.77 -7.63 12.83
C LYS A 164 29.83 -9.08 13.30
N ILE A 165 30.55 -9.95 12.58
CA ILE A 165 30.74 -11.34 12.97
C ILE A 165 31.69 -11.43 14.18
N ILE A 166 32.75 -10.62 14.20
CA ILE A 166 33.69 -10.52 15.32
C ILE A 166 33.00 -9.98 16.57
N ASN A 167 32.21 -8.90 16.42
CA ASN A 167 31.51 -8.26 17.52
C ASN A 167 30.14 -7.72 17.06
N PRO A 168 29.03 -8.35 17.48
CA PRO A 168 27.68 -7.91 17.13
C PRO A 168 27.33 -6.48 17.60
N THR A 169 28.00 -5.96 18.63
CA THR A 169 27.74 -4.58 19.13
C THR A 169 28.08 -3.49 18.10
N VAL A 170 28.85 -3.84 17.05
CA VAL A 170 29.13 -2.99 15.89
C VAL A 170 27.85 -2.57 15.16
N GLU A 171 26.78 -3.35 15.22
CA GLU A 171 25.50 -2.96 14.61
C GLU A 171 24.87 -1.74 15.30
N SER A 172 25.03 -1.63 16.61
CA SER A 172 24.54 -0.51 17.41
C SER A 172 25.50 0.68 17.36
N HIS A 173 26.81 0.43 17.21
CA HIS A 173 27.85 1.45 17.17
C HIS A 173 28.77 1.27 15.94
N PRO A 174 28.36 1.77 14.75
CA PRO A 174 29.11 1.57 13.50
C PRO A 174 30.53 2.11 13.52
N LEU A 175 30.82 3.10 14.37
CA LEU A 175 32.17 3.67 14.50
C LEU A 175 33.19 2.63 15.01
N LEU A 176 32.76 1.59 15.74
CA LEU A 176 33.64 0.50 16.20
C LEU A 176 34.35 -0.24 15.05
N VAL A 177 33.82 -0.18 13.82
CA VAL A 177 34.49 -0.75 12.64
C VAL A 177 35.88 -0.12 12.45
N LEU A 178 36.04 1.17 12.77
CA LEU A 178 37.31 1.88 12.63
C LEU A 178 38.37 1.32 13.56
N SER A 179 38.05 1.05 14.83
CA SER A 179 39.02 0.47 15.76
C SER A 179 39.48 -0.91 15.30
N TYR A 180 38.59 -1.74 14.75
CA TYR A 180 38.97 -3.05 14.23
C TYR A 180 39.86 -2.96 12.99
N ILE A 181 39.57 -2.04 12.06
CA ILE A 181 40.41 -1.81 10.87
C ILE A 181 41.79 -1.29 11.29
N MET A 182 41.85 -0.32 12.21
CA MET A 182 43.11 0.23 12.71
C MET A 182 43.95 -0.84 13.42
N ARG A 183 43.32 -1.69 14.24
CA ARG A 183 43.99 -2.83 14.89
C ARG A 183 44.50 -3.87 13.89
N ALA A 184 43.71 -4.20 12.87
CA ALA A 184 44.13 -5.12 11.80
C ALA A 184 45.33 -4.54 11.01
N ALA A 185 45.31 -3.24 10.72
CA ALA A 185 46.41 -2.55 10.05
C ALA A 185 47.67 -2.47 10.91
N ALA A 186 47.54 -2.20 12.22
CA ALA A 186 48.67 -2.15 13.15
C ALA A 186 49.40 -3.51 13.28
N GLY A 187 48.70 -4.62 13.03
CA GLY A 187 49.28 -5.96 13.01
C GLY A 187 50.04 -6.31 11.71
N LEU A 188 50.01 -5.45 10.69
CA LEU A 188 50.66 -5.68 9.39
C LEU A 188 51.97 -4.89 9.29
N PRO A 189 53.13 -5.53 9.10
CA PRO A 189 54.42 -4.84 9.06
C PRO A 189 54.61 -3.96 7.81
N GLU A 190 53.81 -4.18 6.76
CA GLU A 190 53.85 -3.40 5.51
C GLU A 190 53.10 -2.06 5.60
N LEU A 191 52.31 -1.86 6.66
CA LEU A 191 51.47 -0.68 6.87
C LEU A 191 51.96 0.16 8.05
N VAL A 192 51.68 1.45 7.97
CA VAL A 192 51.89 2.40 9.07
C VAL A 192 50.54 2.98 9.45
N VAL A 193 50.29 3.03 10.76
CA VAL A 193 49.08 3.58 11.35
C VAL A 193 49.45 4.89 12.05
N GLY A 194 48.60 5.91 11.91
CA GLY A 194 48.79 7.22 12.53
C GLY A 194 48.89 7.16 14.06
N ALA A 195 49.43 8.22 14.67
CA ALA A 195 49.47 8.38 16.12
C ALA A 195 48.05 8.40 16.73
N GLU A 196 47.93 8.23 18.05
CA GLU A 196 46.63 8.24 18.73
C GLU A 196 45.85 9.54 18.42
N GLY A 197 44.64 9.38 17.88
CA GLY A 197 43.82 10.48 17.35
C GLY A 197 43.88 10.66 15.83
N GLN A 198 44.94 10.19 15.15
CA GLN A 198 45.06 10.18 13.68
C GLN A 198 44.52 8.88 13.06
N LEU A 199 43.29 8.94 12.52
CA LEU A 199 42.62 7.82 11.86
C LEU A 199 43.12 7.62 10.41
N SER A 200 44.44 7.53 10.24
CA SER A 200 45.11 7.41 8.93
C SER A 200 45.86 6.09 8.83
N ILE A 201 45.81 5.47 7.65
CA ILE A 201 46.56 4.26 7.34
C ILE A 201 47.26 4.49 5.99
N TRP A 202 48.56 4.21 5.93
CA TRP A 202 49.34 4.30 4.69
C TRP A 202 50.35 3.17 4.59
N ARG A 203 50.92 3.00 3.39
CA ARG A 203 51.96 1.99 3.15
C ARG A 203 53.29 2.47 3.67
N LYS A 204 54.08 1.55 4.23
CA LYS A 204 55.48 1.82 4.57
C LYS A 204 56.33 2.07 3.33
N ASP A 205 56.14 1.26 2.29
CA ASP A 205 56.82 1.40 1.00
C ASP A 205 55.87 2.02 -0.05
N PRO A 206 56.31 3.03 -0.82
CA PRO A 206 55.48 3.67 -1.84
C PRO A 206 55.12 2.71 -2.97
N TYR A 207 54.04 3.03 -3.70
CA TYR A 207 53.67 2.27 -4.89
C TYR A 207 54.77 2.37 -5.95
N PRO A 208 55.09 1.27 -6.66
CA PRO A 208 56.04 1.31 -7.77
C PRO A 208 55.62 2.34 -8.84
N PRO A 209 56.54 3.15 -9.41
CA PRO A 209 56.20 4.22 -10.35
C PRO A 209 55.39 3.77 -11.57
N ASN A 210 55.70 2.58 -12.09
CA ASN A 210 54.98 1.95 -13.20
C ASN A 210 53.50 1.65 -12.87
N VAL A 211 53.17 1.34 -11.62
CA VAL A 211 51.78 1.09 -11.18
C VAL A 211 51.03 2.41 -11.04
N ILE A 212 51.71 3.47 -10.57
CA ILE A 212 51.15 4.83 -10.46
C ILE A 212 50.84 5.39 -11.86
N GLU A 213 51.82 5.36 -12.77
CA GLU A 213 51.67 5.89 -14.14
C GLU A 213 50.57 5.18 -14.92
N SER A 214 50.50 3.84 -14.85
CA SER A 214 49.44 3.07 -15.51
C SER A 214 48.05 3.29 -14.91
N SER A 215 47.96 3.65 -13.63
CA SER A 215 46.69 3.89 -12.93
C SER A 215 46.18 5.33 -13.04
N ILE A 216 47.08 6.30 -13.24
CA ILE A 216 46.80 7.74 -13.36
C ILE A 216 46.59 8.17 -14.83
N SER A 217 47.31 7.58 -15.79
CA SER A 217 47.21 7.89 -17.23
C SER A 217 45.86 7.51 -17.88
N GLN A 218 44.96 6.86 -17.13
CA GLN A 218 43.61 6.50 -17.59
C GLN A 218 42.56 7.60 -17.35
N GLN A 219 42.89 8.71 -16.69
CA GLN A 219 41.96 9.82 -16.45
C GLN A 219 42.03 10.84 -17.60
N SER A 220 40.87 11.28 -18.09
CA SER A 220 40.74 12.24 -19.20
C SER A 220 41.25 13.63 -18.83
N ASP A 221 42.01 14.26 -19.74
CA ASP A 221 42.70 15.56 -19.64
C ASP A 221 41.80 16.82 -19.42
N VAL A 222 40.49 16.68 -19.19
CA VAL A 222 39.60 17.84 -18.97
C VAL A 222 39.50 18.12 -17.47
N ALA A 223 40.48 18.88 -16.97
CA ALA A 223 40.61 19.23 -15.55
C ALA A 223 39.70 20.42 -15.17
N GLU A 224 38.39 20.20 -15.09
CA GLU A 224 37.46 21.19 -14.52
C GLU A 224 37.40 21.07 -12.99
N SER A 225 37.38 22.21 -12.28
CA SER A 225 37.11 22.25 -10.85
C SER A 225 35.65 21.90 -10.58
N ILE A 226 35.40 21.03 -9.62
CA ILE A 226 34.04 20.61 -9.25
C ILE A 226 33.53 21.54 -8.15
N THR A 227 32.38 22.16 -8.37
CA THR A 227 31.65 22.91 -7.34
C THR A 227 30.34 22.22 -7.05
N THR A 228 30.07 21.90 -5.79
CA THR A 228 28.78 21.32 -5.38
C THR A 228 28.26 21.92 -4.08
N MET A 229 26.95 22.09 -3.98
CA MET A 229 26.30 22.56 -2.77
C MET A 229 26.16 21.44 -1.74
N ALA A 230 26.46 21.80 -0.50
CA ALA A 230 26.29 20.97 0.69
C ALA A 230 25.62 21.81 1.79
N ILE A 231 25.24 21.16 2.88
CA ILE A 231 24.58 21.82 4.02
C ILE A 231 25.44 21.69 5.27
N TYR A 232 25.83 22.83 5.85
CA TYR A 232 26.49 22.90 7.13
C TYR A 232 25.44 22.90 8.26
N ILE A 233 25.54 21.90 9.15
CA ILE A 233 24.65 21.74 10.30
C ILE A 233 25.45 21.96 11.58
N PRO A 234 25.31 23.12 12.23
CA PRO A 234 25.95 23.40 13.50
C PRO A 234 25.41 22.47 14.59
N CYS A 235 26.26 22.14 15.56
CA CYS A 235 25.85 21.37 16.73
C CYS A 235 24.94 22.16 17.68
N SER A 236 25.12 23.49 17.75
CA SER A 236 24.27 24.36 18.56
C SER A 236 22.88 24.50 17.93
N PRO A 237 21.78 24.28 18.68
CA PRO A 237 20.43 24.45 18.16
C PRO A 237 20.07 25.92 17.86
N GLU A 238 20.78 26.87 18.46
CA GLU A 238 20.57 28.31 18.26
C GLU A 238 21.08 28.80 16.89
N LYS A 239 22.03 28.08 16.29
CA LYS A 239 22.59 28.43 14.98
C LYS A 239 21.77 27.82 13.86
N ALA A 240 21.45 28.62 12.86
CA ALA A 240 20.74 28.19 11.66
C ALA A 240 21.56 27.18 10.85
N VAL A 241 20.85 26.36 10.07
CA VAL A 241 21.45 25.47 9.08
C VAL A 241 21.76 26.31 7.84
N GLU A 242 22.97 26.18 7.29
CA GLU A 242 23.46 27.08 6.23
C GLU A 242 23.93 26.29 5.00
N PRO A 243 23.68 26.78 3.77
CA PRO A 243 24.27 26.21 2.58
C PRO A 243 25.76 26.56 2.50
N VAL A 244 26.57 25.59 2.07
CA VAL A 244 28.01 25.74 1.86
C VAL A 244 28.39 25.17 0.50
N ILE A 245 29.33 25.82 -0.19
CA ILE A 245 29.82 25.36 -1.49
C ILE A 245 31.12 24.60 -1.28
N LEU A 246 31.16 23.34 -1.70
CA LEU A 246 32.38 22.54 -1.77
C LEU A 246 33.07 22.83 -3.10
N ASN A 247 34.21 23.53 -3.05
CA ASN A 247 35.03 23.81 -4.24
C ASN A 247 36.23 22.86 -4.26
N ILE A 248 36.19 21.88 -5.16
CA ILE A 248 37.19 20.82 -5.27
C ILE A 248 38.00 21.08 -6.53
N SER A 249 39.29 21.38 -6.34
CA SER A 249 40.21 21.53 -7.47
C SER A 249 40.39 20.20 -8.20
N SER A 250 40.78 20.26 -9.48
CA SER A 250 40.97 19.07 -10.32
C SER A 250 42.00 18.07 -9.78
N THR A 251 42.94 18.53 -8.96
CA THR A 251 43.93 17.69 -8.25
C THR A 251 43.65 17.55 -6.76
N GLY A 252 42.60 18.19 -6.26
CA GLY A 252 42.25 18.25 -4.85
C GLY A 252 41.50 17.01 -4.39
N TYR A 253 41.77 16.57 -3.15
CA TYR A 253 40.99 15.52 -2.53
C TYR A 253 39.80 16.14 -1.79
N TYR A 254 38.57 15.77 -2.14
CA TYR A 254 37.36 16.44 -1.63
C TYR A 254 37.21 16.39 -0.10
N PHE A 255 37.80 15.37 0.53
CA PHE A 255 37.87 15.22 1.98
C PHE A 255 38.69 16.32 2.66
N ASP A 256 39.71 16.86 1.98
CA ASP A 256 40.49 18.01 2.48
C ASP A 256 39.64 19.28 2.52
N VAL A 257 38.79 19.49 1.51
CA VAL A 257 37.85 20.62 1.45
C VAL A 257 36.82 20.52 2.60
N ILE A 258 36.28 19.32 2.83
CA ILE A 258 35.34 19.04 3.92
C ILE A 258 36.01 19.29 5.28
N ALA A 259 37.24 18.81 5.47
CA ALA A 259 38.00 19.02 6.70
C ALA A 259 38.25 20.50 6.98
N GLN A 260 38.61 21.27 5.96
CA GLN A 260 38.82 22.71 6.06
C GLN A 260 37.56 23.46 6.51
N ILE A 261 36.39 23.11 5.94
CA ILE A 261 35.11 23.72 6.32
C ILE A 261 34.72 23.36 7.77
N LEU A 262 35.00 22.13 8.20
CA LEU A 262 34.81 21.69 9.59
C LEU A 262 35.85 22.27 10.57
N GLY A 263 36.82 23.06 10.12
CA GLY A 263 37.88 23.63 10.95
C GLY A 263 38.89 22.61 11.46
N LEU A 264 39.07 21.50 10.74
CA LEU A 264 40.00 20.42 11.08
C LEU A 264 41.36 20.64 10.40
N SER A 265 42.42 20.18 11.05
CA SER A 265 43.79 20.29 10.52
C SER A 265 44.11 19.25 9.44
N ASP A 266 43.37 18.14 9.40
CA ASP A 266 43.61 17.01 8.49
C ASP A 266 42.29 16.30 8.18
N ALA A 267 42.10 15.89 6.93
CA ALA A 267 40.99 15.05 6.50
C ALA A 267 40.95 13.65 7.13
N ASN A 268 42.06 13.17 7.68
CA ASN A 268 42.06 11.94 8.48
C ASN A 268 41.25 12.09 9.79
N MET A 269 40.91 13.33 10.18
CA MET A 269 39.98 13.60 11.30
C MET A 269 38.52 13.55 10.88
N VAL A 270 38.19 13.33 9.60
CA VAL A 270 36.81 13.34 9.12
C VAL A 270 36.21 11.94 9.26
N LEU A 271 35.18 11.84 10.08
CA LEU A 271 34.26 10.70 10.12
C LEU A 271 33.13 10.91 9.13
N VAL A 272 32.55 9.80 8.71
CA VAL A 272 31.52 9.77 7.68
C VAL A 272 30.41 8.86 8.17
N SER A 273 29.17 9.28 7.95
CA SER A 273 28.02 8.48 8.35
C SER A 273 27.68 7.40 7.32
N ARG A 274 26.71 6.55 7.69
CA ARG A 274 25.97 5.76 6.71
C ARG A 274 25.29 6.66 5.67
N THR A 275 24.97 6.07 4.52
CA THR A 275 24.15 6.70 3.47
C THR A 275 22.76 7.04 4.00
N ILE A 276 22.22 8.19 3.58
CA ILE A 276 20.88 8.64 3.92
C ILE A 276 19.96 8.49 2.71
N GLY A 277 18.74 8.04 2.95
CA GLY A 277 17.75 7.79 1.89
C GLY A 277 17.94 6.42 1.24
N LYS A 278 17.95 6.38 -0.10
CA LYS A 278 18.11 5.13 -0.85
C LYS A 278 19.54 4.59 -0.70
N ALA A 279 19.71 3.25 -0.72
CA ALA A 279 21.03 2.63 -0.64
C ALA A 279 21.97 2.99 -1.81
N SER A 280 21.41 3.48 -2.92
CA SER A 280 22.15 4.00 -4.07
C SER A 280 22.51 5.49 -3.97
N SER A 281 22.04 6.19 -2.93
CA SER A 281 22.38 7.59 -2.71
C SER A 281 23.78 7.69 -2.08
N GLU A 282 24.57 8.67 -2.51
CA GLU A 282 25.85 9.02 -1.88
C GLU A 282 25.71 10.15 -0.84
N THR A 283 24.49 10.53 -0.48
CA THR A 283 24.25 11.55 0.55
C THR A 283 24.65 11.04 1.94
N ARG A 284 25.60 11.72 2.58
CA ARG A 284 26.19 11.34 3.87
C ARG A 284 26.47 12.58 4.73
N PHE A 285 26.57 12.36 6.03
CA PHE A 285 27.15 13.34 6.96
C PHE A 285 28.65 13.14 7.10
N TYR A 286 29.37 14.24 7.12
CA TYR A 286 30.80 14.34 7.40
C TYR A 286 30.97 15.15 8.68
N PHE A 287 31.73 14.65 9.64
CA PHE A 287 31.85 15.27 10.97
C PHE A 287 33.20 14.95 11.61
N ALA A 288 33.57 15.68 12.65
CA ALA A 288 34.87 15.53 13.30
C ALA A 288 35.00 14.23 14.10
N ALA A 289 36.16 13.60 14.00
CA ALA A 289 36.57 12.52 14.87
C ALA A 289 36.83 13.05 16.30
N PRO A 290 36.53 12.26 17.34
CA PRO A 290 36.90 12.58 18.71
C PRO A 290 38.41 12.75 18.88
N LYS A 291 38.85 13.73 19.69
CA LYS A 291 40.27 14.02 19.94
C LYS A 291 41.05 12.84 20.53
N SER A 292 40.39 11.96 21.26
CA SER A 292 40.93 10.70 21.77
C SER A 292 40.05 9.55 21.28
N TYR A 293 40.48 8.87 20.22
CA TYR A 293 39.79 7.69 19.71
C TYR A 293 40.46 6.44 20.28
N PRO A 294 39.85 5.73 21.25
CA PRO A 294 40.50 4.57 21.86
C PRO A 294 40.67 3.46 20.83
N LEU A 295 41.92 3.09 20.55
CA LEU A 295 42.26 1.96 19.69
C LEU A 295 41.97 0.62 20.37
N ASP A 296 41.85 0.60 21.71
CA ASP A 296 41.59 -0.58 22.52
C ASP A 296 40.31 -0.41 23.34
N MET A 297 39.18 -0.76 22.75
CA MET A 297 37.88 -0.82 23.45
C MET A 297 37.65 -2.26 23.92
N SER A 298 37.91 -2.54 25.21
CA SER A 298 37.47 -3.80 25.81
C SER A 298 35.93 -3.83 25.91
N SER A 299 35.34 -5.01 25.80
CA SER A 299 33.87 -5.21 25.88
C SER A 299 33.25 -4.67 27.17
N ASP A 300 34.02 -4.56 28.25
CA ASP A 300 33.54 -4.16 29.57
C ASP A 300 33.33 -2.65 29.72
N LEU A 301 33.96 -1.82 28.87
CA LEU A 301 33.78 -0.36 28.88
C LEU A 301 32.51 0.12 28.18
N LEU A 302 31.81 -0.76 27.43
CA LEU A 302 30.59 -0.43 26.69
C LEU A 302 29.33 -0.40 27.57
N ASN A 303 29.36 -1.05 28.75
CA ASN A 303 28.26 -1.05 29.72
C ASN A 303 28.32 0.13 30.70
N ALA A 304 29.47 0.79 30.82
CA ALA A 304 29.59 2.06 31.52
C ALA A 304 29.23 3.18 30.54
N LYS A 305 28.39 4.13 30.98
CA LYS A 305 27.95 5.33 30.23
C LYS A 305 29.00 5.76 29.19
N VAL A 306 28.61 5.67 27.91
CA VAL A 306 29.23 6.21 26.70
C VAL A 306 30.37 7.17 27.04
N VAL A 307 31.62 6.77 26.77
CA VAL A 307 32.78 7.64 26.87
C VAL A 307 32.41 8.98 26.22
N PRO A 308 32.51 10.12 26.93
CA PRO A 308 32.12 11.40 26.37
C PRO A 308 33.09 11.73 25.24
N PHE A 309 32.73 11.37 24.02
CA PHE A 309 33.37 11.85 22.81
C PHE A 309 33.30 13.38 22.88
N GLY A 310 34.45 14.05 22.91
CA GLY A 310 34.62 15.42 23.44
C GLY A 310 33.96 16.58 22.68
N GLY A 311 32.79 16.40 22.08
CA GLY A 311 31.94 17.43 21.50
C GLY A 311 30.46 17.21 21.85
N PRO A 312 29.62 18.27 21.85
CA PRO A 312 28.18 18.12 22.07
C PRO A 312 27.54 17.25 20.97
N LEU A 313 26.41 16.60 21.29
CA LEU A 313 25.64 15.80 20.33
C LEU A 313 24.99 16.74 19.30
N ASN A 314 25.26 16.53 18.01
CA ASN A 314 24.58 17.25 16.95
C ASN A 314 23.20 16.67 16.76
N ALA A 315 22.25 17.37 17.34
CA ALA A 315 20.92 16.91 17.49
C ALA A 315 20.23 16.63 16.13
N ARG A 316 20.25 17.63 15.26
CA ARG A 316 19.65 17.61 13.93
C ARG A 316 20.27 16.54 13.04
N ALA A 317 21.60 16.47 13.00
CA ALA A 317 22.32 15.49 12.17
C ALA A 317 22.07 14.05 12.68
N SER A 318 22.07 13.85 14.00
CA SER A 318 21.88 12.53 14.60
C SER A 318 20.49 11.97 14.32
N SER A 319 19.46 12.81 14.39
CA SER A 319 18.08 12.45 14.06
C SER A 319 17.91 12.02 12.59
N LEU A 320 18.47 12.82 11.68
CA LEU A 320 18.42 12.55 10.24
C LEU A 320 19.17 11.26 9.88
N CYS A 321 20.34 11.06 10.47
CA CYS A 321 21.14 9.88 10.22
C CYS A 321 20.63 8.64 10.96
N GLY A 322 19.94 8.78 12.10
CA GLY A 322 19.67 7.69 13.04
C GLY A 322 20.95 7.08 13.63
N GLN A 323 22.02 7.87 13.72
CA GLN A 323 23.33 7.54 14.30
C GLN A 323 23.76 8.73 15.14
N ASP A 324 24.38 8.49 16.30
CA ASP A 324 24.94 9.58 17.10
C ASP A 324 26.09 10.27 16.33
N ILE A 325 25.92 11.56 16.04
CA ILE A 325 26.88 12.46 15.39
C ILE A 325 27.21 13.56 16.39
N TYR A 326 28.50 13.84 16.57
CA TYR A 326 28.98 14.83 17.54
C TYR A 326 29.67 16.00 16.83
N GLY A 327 29.52 17.20 17.39
CA GLY A 327 30.09 18.42 16.83
C GLY A 327 29.41 18.89 15.54
N ASP A 328 29.99 19.87 14.87
CA ASP A 328 29.43 20.37 13.62
C ASP A 328 29.56 19.31 12.51
N SER A 329 28.64 19.36 11.54
CA SER A 329 28.61 18.36 10.46
C SER A 329 28.26 19.00 9.13
N ILE A 330 28.66 18.33 8.04
CA ILE A 330 28.34 18.70 6.67
C ILE A 330 27.52 17.56 6.06
N LEU A 331 26.37 17.88 5.49
CA LEU A 331 25.56 16.97 4.69
C LEU A 331 25.88 17.22 3.21
N ALA A 332 26.46 16.24 2.54
CA ALA A 332 26.81 16.34 1.12
C ALA A 332 26.53 15.03 0.38
N SER A 333 26.23 15.14 -0.92
CA SER A 333 26.12 13.99 -1.83
C SER A 333 27.35 13.99 -2.73
N ILE A 334 28.43 13.37 -2.27
CA ILE A 334 29.72 13.34 -2.97
C ILE A 334 30.48 12.05 -2.69
N GLY A 335 31.06 11.45 -3.73
CA GLY A 335 31.86 10.23 -3.56
C GLY A 335 32.32 9.61 -4.88
N TYR A 336 33.08 8.53 -4.80
CA TYR A 336 33.43 7.73 -5.97
C TYR A 336 32.46 6.57 -6.13
N THR A 337 32.05 6.28 -7.37
CA THR A 337 31.12 5.19 -7.68
C THR A 337 31.82 4.02 -8.36
N TRP A 338 31.12 2.89 -8.51
CA TRP A 338 31.65 1.71 -9.19
C TRP A 338 31.74 1.87 -10.72
N LYS A 339 31.00 2.82 -11.30
CA LYS A 339 30.82 2.96 -12.76
C LYS A 339 31.75 3.98 -13.41
N GLY A 340 32.49 4.77 -12.63
CA GLY A 340 33.38 5.82 -13.15
C GLY A 340 34.57 6.08 -12.23
N GLN A 341 35.66 6.60 -12.80
CA GLN A 341 36.82 7.07 -12.03
C GLN A 341 36.61 8.49 -11.50
N ASP A 342 35.62 9.21 -12.02
CA ASP A 342 35.29 10.58 -11.66
C ASP A 342 34.49 10.65 -10.35
N ILE A 343 34.59 11.81 -9.70
CA ILE A 343 33.83 12.11 -8.48
C ILE A 343 32.37 12.32 -8.88
N PHE A 344 31.48 11.50 -8.33
CA PHE A 344 30.05 11.75 -8.36
C PHE A 344 29.71 12.85 -7.36
N HIS A 345 28.88 13.79 -7.77
CA HIS A 345 28.34 14.81 -6.88
C HIS A 345 26.91 15.20 -7.29
N GLU A 346 26.09 15.55 -6.31
CA GLU A 346 24.77 16.15 -6.49
C GLU A 346 24.57 17.25 -5.45
N ASP A 347 23.94 18.34 -5.86
CA ASP A 347 23.71 19.48 -4.99
C ASP A 347 22.69 19.15 -3.89
N VAL A 348 23.13 19.28 -2.64
CA VAL A 348 22.25 19.20 -1.47
C VAL A 348 21.87 20.63 -1.07
N THR A 349 20.62 21.00 -1.38
CA THR A 349 20.07 22.32 -1.06
C THR A 349 19.36 22.33 0.30
N LEU A 350 19.07 23.51 0.83
CA LEU A 350 18.26 23.64 2.05
C LEU A 350 16.87 23.03 1.87
N GLN A 351 16.27 23.15 0.68
CA GLN A 351 15.00 22.50 0.36
C GLN A 351 15.10 20.97 0.51
N SER A 352 16.15 20.35 -0.03
CA SER A 352 16.41 18.92 0.14
C SER A 352 16.57 18.54 1.61
N TYR A 353 17.23 19.38 2.41
CA TYR A 353 17.35 19.18 3.86
C TYR A 353 15.98 19.17 4.58
N TYR A 354 15.12 20.16 4.34
CA TYR A 354 13.78 20.19 4.94
C TYR A 354 12.89 19.05 4.45
N ARG A 355 13.00 18.66 3.17
CA ARG A 355 12.35 17.44 2.65
C ARG A 355 12.82 16.18 3.38
N MET A 356 14.11 16.06 3.68
CA MET A 356 14.65 14.95 4.48
C MET A 356 14.12 14.97 5.93
N LEU A 357 13.92 16.14 6.52
CA LEU A 357 13.31 16.28 7.86
C LEU A 357 11.86 15.80 7.86
N ILE A 358 11.00 16.32 6.97
CA ILE A 358 9.60 15.90 6.95
C ILE A 358 9.43 14.43 6.54
N SER A 359 10.38 13.85 5.80
CA SER A 359 10.38 12.42 5.48
C SER A 359 10.53 11.51 6.71
N LYS A 360 10.79 12.05 7.91
CA LYS A 360 10.88 11.29 9.16
C LYS A 360 9.51 10.93 9.74
N ILE A 361 8.49 11.69 9.41
CA ILE A 361 7.13 11.47 9.90
C ILE A 361 6.27 10.82 8.81
N PRO A 362 5.36 9.88 9.15
CA PRO A 362 4.49 9.22 8.18
C PRO A 362 3.73 10.18 7.25
N SER A 363 3.17 11.26 7.80
CA SER A 363 2.43 12.27 7.00
C SER A 363 3.34 13.00 6.02
N GLY A 364 4.57 13.32 6.41
CA GLY A 364 5.54 13.96 5.54
C GLY A 364 6.01 13.03 4.40
N VAL A 365 6.17 11.72 4.67
CA VAL A 365 6.43 10.73 3.60
C VAL A 365 5.27 10.67 2.61
N TYR A 366 4.02 10.68 3.10
CA TYR A 366 2.84 10.69 2.24
C TYR A 366 2.78 11.97 1.39
N LYS A 367 2.92 13.14 2.02
CA LYS A 367 2.98 14.46 1.37
C LYS A 367 4.04 14.52 0.26
N LEU A 368 5.26 14.04 0.55
CA LEU A 368 6.33 13.94 -0.44
C LEU A 368 5.99 12.98 -1.59
N SER A 369 5.34 11.85 -1.30
CA SER A 369 4.90 10.90 -2.34
C SER A 369 3.81 11.44 -3.26
N ARG A 370 3.07 12.45 -2.79
CA ARG A 370 2.03 13.15 -3.54
C ARG A 370 2.56 14.36 -4.31
N GLU A 371 3.82 14.73 -4.09
CA GLU A 371 4.41 15.99 -4.57
C GLU A 371 3.59 17.24 -4.18
N ALA A 372 2.81 17.12 -3.10
CA ALA A 372 1.85 18.11 -2.61
C ALA A 372 2.01 18.24 -1.09
N ILE A 373 2.99 19.04 -0.66
CA ILE A 373 3.38 19.17 0.74
C ILE A 373 2.36 20.00 1.52
N LEU A 374 1.83 21.05 0.90
CA LEU A 374 0.92 22.01 1.54
C LEU A 374 -0.56 21.66 1.34
N ALA A 375 -0.92 20.89 0.31
CA ALA A 375 -2.31 20.48 0.07
C ALA A 375 -2.66 19.08 0.58
N ALA A 376 -1.82 18.06 0.37
CA ALA A 376 -2.16 16.68 0.70
C ALA A 376 -2.05 16.40 2.21
N GLU A 377 -2.90 15.55 2.75
CA GLU A 377 -2.80 15.02 4.11
C GLU A 377 -2.86 13.49 4.09
N LEU A 378 -2.22 12.84 5.08
CA LEU A 378 -2.28 11.38 5.18
C LEU A 378 -3.74 10.98 5.48
N PRO A 379 -4.41 10.24 4.57
CA PRO A 379 -5.83 9.90 4.75
C PRO A 379 -6.05 9.09 6.03
N LEU A 380 -7.22 9.25 6.65
CA LEU A 380 -7.58 8.52 7.87
C LEU A 380 -8.13 7.13 7.59
N THR A 381 -8.65 6.91 6.38
CA THR A 381 -9.31 5.66 5.98
C THR A 381 -8.77 5.18 4.64
N PHE A 382 -8.52 3.87 4.54
CA PHE A 382 -8.20 3.22 3.28
C PHE A 382 -9.49 2.60 2.71
N THR A 383 -9.93 3.09 1.55
CA THR A 383 -11.17 2.64 0.92
C THR A 383 -10.91 1.47 -0.04
N THR A 384 -10.23 1.75 -1.15
CA THR A 384 -9.89 0.78 -2.20
C THR A 384 -8.55 1.14 -2.82
N LYS A 385 -7.92 0.14 -3.44
CA LYS A 385 -6.67 0.34 -4.17
C LYS A 385 -6.79 1.34 -5.33
N THR A 386 -7.95 1.43 -5.96
CA THR A 386 -8.19 2.31 -7.12
C THR A 386 -8.33 3.78 -6.74
N ASN A 387 -8.93 4.05 -5.58
CA ASN A 387 -9.16 5.41 -5.10
C ASN A 387 -7.94 5.97 -4.36
N TRP A 388 -7.13 5.11 -3.75
CA TRP A 388 -5.92 5.53 -3.03
C TRP A 388 -4.91 6.18 -3.99
N LYS A 389 -4.40 7.35 -3.60
CA LYS A 389 -3.35 8.09 -4.31
C LYS A 389 -2.10 8.25 -3.45
N GLY A 390 -0.93 8.33 -4.08
CA GLY A 390 0.37 8.37 -3.42
C GLY A 390 0.88 6.98 -3.01
N SER A 391 1.92 6.94 -2.18
CA SER A 391 2.47 5.68 -1.67
C SER A 391 1.48 4.93 -0.79
N PHE A 392 1.45 3.61 -0.91
CA PHE A 392 0.53 2.78 -0.12
C PHE A 392 0.93 2.76 1.36
N PRO A 393 -0.04 2.68 2.31
CA PRO A 393 0.25 2.64 3.74
C PRO A 393 1.26 1.57 4.14
N ARG A 394 1.16 0.36 3.56
CA ARG A 394 2.14 -0.72 3.77
C ARG A 394 3.57 -0.30 3.41
N GLU A 395 3.74 0.40 2.28
CA GLU A 395 5.05 0.82 1.79
C GLU A 395 5.65 1.93 2.65
N ILE A 396 4.81 2.89 3.07
CA ILE A 396 5.19 3.95 4.00
C ILE A 396 5.63 3.34 5.34
N LEU A 397 4.89 2.36 5.86
CA LEU A 397 5.24 1.67 7.11
C LEU A 397 6.57 0.91 7.00
N SER A 398 6.79 0.16 5.92
CA SER A 398 8.08 -0.48 5.65
C SER A 398 9.22 0.54 5.51
N SER A 399 8.97 1.68 4.86
CA SER A 399 9.95 2.77 4.73
C SER A 399 10.31 3.35 6.09
N PHE A 400 9.30 3.63 6.92
CA PHE A 400 9.46 4.10 8.29
C PHE A 400 10.33 3.14 9.11
N CYS A 401 9.99 1.84 9.13
CA CYS A 401 10.80 0.84 9.83
C CYS A 401 12.26 0.86 9.38
N ARG A 402 12.54 0.92 8.07
CA ARG A 402 13.90 0.98 7.54
C ARG A 402 14.66 2.24 7.97
N GLN A 403 14.00 3.39 7.94
CA GLN A 403 14.58 4.69 8.32
C GLN A 403 15.00 4.70 9.80
N TYR A 404 14.16 4.15 10.67
CA TYR A 404 14.37 4.02 12.11
C TYR A 404 15.15 2.77 12.54
N ARG A 405 15.73 2.02 11.59
CA ARG A 405 16.54 0.81 11.85
C ARG A 405 15.74 -0.32 12.51
N LEU A 406 14.44 -0.40 12.34
CA LEU A 406 13.60 -1.50 12.80
C LEU A 406 13.62 -2.65 11.79
N LEU A 407 13.15 -3.84 12.20
CA LEU A 407 12.91 -4.94 11.27
C LEU A 407 11.71 -4.63 10.37
N GLU A 408 11.65 -5.28 9.19
CA GLU A 408 10.48 -5.17 8.31
C GLU A 408 9.22 -5.62 9.06
N PRO A 409 8.10 -4.88 8.93
CA PRO A 409 6.86 -5.20 9.62
C PRO A 409 6.35 -6.58 9.23
N VAL A 410 5.91 -7.35 10.23
CA VAL A 410 5.33 -8.67 10.05
C VAL A 410 3.81 -8.54 9.92
N PHE A 411 3.28 -9.00 8.79
CA PHE A 411 1.85 -8.98 8.49
C PHE A 411 1.25 -10.38 8.64
N CYS A 412 0.38 -10.56 9.62
CA CYS A 412 -0.33 -11.81 9.89
C CYS A 412 -1.77 -11.67 9.42
N VAL A 413 -2.08 -12.20 8.24
CA VAL A 413 -3.45 -12.18 7.68
C VAL A 413 -4.18 -13.45 8.09
N SER A 414 -5.35 -13.30 8.70
CA SER A 414 -6.28 -14.40 8.97
C SER A 414 -7.51 -14.29 8.09
N SER A 415 -7.99 -15.44 7.59
CA SER A 415 -9.27 -15.55 6.89
C SER A 415 -10.30 -16.18 7.81
N ILE A 416 -11.40 -15.49 8.03
CA ILE A 416 -12.54 -15.97 8.80
C ILE A 416 -13.62 -16.37 7.79
N PRO A 417 -13.97 -17.67 7.70
CA PRO A 417 -15.11 -18.10 6.90
C PRO A 417 -16.40 -17.50 7.46
N LEU A 418 -17.23 -16.88 6.62
CA LEU A 418 -18.58 -16.49 7.01
C LEU A 418 -19.38 -17.77 7.34
N LYS A 419 -19.43 -18.15 8.61
CA LYS A 419 -20.53 -18.98 9.12
C LYS A 419 -21.78 -18.10 9.10
N VAL A 420 -22.89 -18.64 8.59
CA VAL A 420 -24.22 -18.03 8.71
C VAL A 420 -24.49 -17.83 10.20
N SER A 421 -24.28 -16.61 10.67
CA SER A 421 -24.53 -16.20 12.05
C SER A 421 -25.98 -15.72 12.13
N SER A 422 -26.90 -16.67 12.32
CA SER A 422 -27.98 -16.41 13.27
C SER A 422 -27.37 -16.62 14.67
N GLU A 423 -27.61 -15.68 15.58
CA GLU A 423 -27.15 -15.66 16.98
C GLU A 423 -25.81 -14.94 17.27
N LEU A 424 -25.78 -13.63 17.03
CA LEU A 424 -24.93 -12.70 17.80
C LEU A 424 -25.61 -11.33 17.91
N SER A 425 -26.85 -11.33 18.39
CA SER A 425 -27.58 -10.12 18.78
C SER A 425 -28.65 -10.38 19.84
N ARG A 426 -28.32 -11.16 20.87
CA ARG A 426 -29.08 -11.15 22.14
C ARG A 426 -28.16 -11.36 23.33
N SER A 427 -27.73 -10.26 23.95
CA SER A 427 -27.97 -9.99 25.38
C SER A 427 -27.00 -8.93 25.89
N ASN A 428 -27.56 -7.79 26.30
CA ASN A 428 -26.97 -6.90 27.29
C ASN A 428 -28.10 -6.51 28.25
N ASN A 429 -27.80 -6.59 29.54
CA ASN A 429 -28.57 -6.28 30.77
C ASN A 429 -28.73 -7.57 31.62
N LYS A 430 -28.28 -7.70 32.86
CA LYS A 430 -27.63 -6.82 33.87
C LYS A 430 -27.19 -7.76 35.06
N PRO A 431 -26.68 -7.30 36.22
CA PRO A 431 -25.44 -7.82 36.84
C PRO A 431 -25.61 -8.63 38.14
N GLY A 432 -24.54 -9.30 38.56
CA GLY A 432 -24.16 -9.44 39.99
C GLY A 432 -23.89 -10.84 40.56
N VAL A 433 -22.71 -10.95 41.20
CA VAL A 433 -22.39 -11.73 42.43
C VAL A 433 -21.85 -13.18 42.32
N SER A 434 -20.52 -13.24 42.48
CA SER A 434 -19.62 -14.13 43.27
C SER A 434 -19.84 -15.64 43.51
N GLU A 435 -18.66 -16.29 43.59
CA GLU A 435 -18.23 -17.46 44.41
C GLU A 435 -18.05 -18.86 43.77
N SER A 436 -16.76 -19.17 43.56
CA SER A 436 -15.98 -20.32 44.04
C SER A 436 -16.22 -21.79 43.60
N ALA A 437 -15.06 -22.44 43.36
CA ALA A 437 -14.64 -23.80 43.71
C ALA A 437 -14.61 -24.89 42.61
N ASP A 438 -13.36 -25.23 42.24
CA ASP A 438 -12.73 -26.55 42.10
C ASP A 438 -13.50 -27.73 41.47
N GLN A 439 -12.93 -28.29 40.39
CA GLN A 439 -12.34 -29.64 40.44
C GLN A 439 -11.52 -29.99 39.20
N GLU A 440 -10.29 -30.44 39.47
CA GLU A 440 -9.37 -31.11 38.55
C GLU A 440 -9.93 -32.44 38.03
N ARG A 441 -9.59 -32.81 36.79
CA ARG A 441 -9.24 -34.18 36.40
C ARG A 441 -8.41 -34.19 35.12
N GLU A 442 -7.46 -35.09 35.12
CA GLU A 442 -6.24 -35.16 34.32
C GLU A 442 -6.29 -36.39 33.37
N TYR A 443 -5.52 -36.33 32.27
CA TYR A 443 -5.20 -37.39 31.27
C TYR A 443 -6.31 -37.75 30.25
N THR A 444 -6.07 -37.92 28.95
CA THR A 444 -4.91 -38.49 28.21
C THR A 444 -4.79 -37.93 26.78
N ASN A 445 -3.55 -37.82 26.30
CA ASN A 445 -3.18 -37.67 24.89
C ASN A 445 -3.56 -38.94 24.09
N GLU A 446 -4.25 -38.78 22.96
CA GLU A 446 -4.02 -39.60 21.76
C GLU A 446 -4.09 -38.70 20.52
N ASN A 447 -2.97 -38.67 19.80
CA ASN A 447 -2.81 -38.06 18.49
C ASN A 447 -3.48 -38.96 17.45
N GLU A 448 -4.50 -38.47 16.75
CA GLU A 448 -4.80 -38.92 15.40
C GLU A 448 -5.01 -37.71 14.49
N SER A 449 -4.02 -37.52 13.63
CA SER A 449 -4.00 -36.62 12.49
C SER A 449 -5.02 -37.09 11.45
N VAL A 450 -6.06 -36.30 11.22
CA VAL A 450 -6.86 -36.39 10.00
C VAL A 450 -6.58 -35.15 9.18
N ASP A 451 -5.84 -35.36 8.09
CA ASP A 451 -5.67 -34.42 6.98
C ASP A 451 -7.07 -34.01 6.48
N VAL A 452 -7.42 -32.74 6.71
CA VAL A 452 -8.58 -32.11 6.08
C VAL A 452 -8.05 -31.21 4.97
N ASP A 453 -8.20 -31.73 3.76
CA ASP A 453 -7.93 -31.11 2.47
C ASP A 453 -8.74 -29.79 2.31
N PRO A 454 -8.11 -28.59 2.24
CA PRO A 454 -8.84 -27.34 2.13
C PRO A 454 -9.11 -27.00 0.67
N LYS A 455 -10.00 -27.75 0.02
CA LYS A 455 -10.58 -27.41 -1.28
C LYS A 455 -12.09 -27.63 -1.26
N LEU A 456 -12.82 -26.81 -0.51
CA LEU A 456 -14.22 -26.53 -0.82
C LEU A 456 -14.71 -25.28 -0.09
N VAL A 457 -15.71 -24.63 -0.70
CA VAL A 457 -16.51 -23.51 -0.20
C VAL A 457 -15.94 -22.11 -0.49
N VAL A 458 -16.33 -21.55 -1.64
CA VAL A 458 -16.39 -20.09 -1.85
C VAL A 458 -17.63 -19.58 -1.13
N SER A 459 -17.53 -19.48 0.20
CA SER A 459 -18.29 -18.51 0.99
C SER A 459 -17.33 -17.35 1.20
N GLY A 460 -17.75 -16.11 0.92
CA GLY A 460 -16.87 -14.94 0.96
C GLY A 460 -16.05 -14.91 2.24
N SER A 461 -14.75 -15.16 2.17
CA SER A 461 -13.88 -15.10 3.33
C SER A 461 -13.65 -13.64 3.68
N SER A 462 -13.89 -13.29 4.95
CA SER A 462 -13.50 -12.00 5.49
C SER A 462 -12.07 -12.07 5.99
N PHE A 463 -11.30 -11.01 5.77
CA PHE A 463 -9.89 -10.93 6.14
C PHE A 463 -9.69 -9.89 7.22
N THR A 464 -8.84 -10.20 8.20
CA THR A 464 -8.22 -9.21 9.07
C THR A 464 -6.69 -9.37 9.02
N CYS A 465 -5.96 -8.33 9.39
CA CYS A 465 -4.50 -8.33 9.38
C CYS A 465 -3.99 -7.78 10.72
N GLU A 466 -3.25 -8.62 11.45
CA GLU A 466 -2.45 -8.21 12.59
C GLU A 466 -1.06 -7.78 12.11
N ILE A 467 -0.52 -6.70 12.68
CA ILE A 467 0.81 -6.16 12.37
C ILE A 467 1.68 -6.17 13.61
N LYS A 468 2.91 -6.70 13.48
CA LYS A 468 3.93 -6.68 14.53
C LYS A 468 5.21 -6.03 14.03
N ILE A 469 5.78 -5.12 14.83
CA ILE A 469 7.03 -4.43 14.55
C ILE A 469 8.04 -4.77 15.65
N TYR A 470 9.26 -5.12 15.24
CA TYR A 470 10.31 -5.58 16.13
C TYR A 470 11.57 -4.70 16.03
N SER A 471 12.31 -4.62 17.14
CA SER A 471 13.65 -4.06 17.18
C SER A 471 14.64 -4.96 16.43
N LYS A 472 15.85 -4.48 16.12
CA LYS A 472 16.93 -5.35 15.61
C LYS A 472 17.32 -6.45 16.58
N CYS A 473 17.15 -6.22 17.87
CA CYS A 473 17.36 -7.21 18.92
C CYS A 473 16.19 -8.20 19.06
N GLN A 474 15.20 -8.13 18.14
CA GLN A 474 13.98 -8.96 18.10
C GLN A 474 12.99 -8.70 19.24
N ASP A 475 13.12 -7.57 19.93
CA ASP A 475 12.13 -7.17 20.94
C ASP A 475 10.87 -6.65 20.24
N LEU A 476 9.69 -7.07 20.68
CA LEU A 476 8.43 -6.55 20.17
C LEU A 476 8.28 -5.08 20.60
N ILE A 477 8.07 -4.20 19.62
CA ILE A 477 7.94 -2.75 19.85
C ILE A 477 6.48 -2.34 19.82
N LEU A 478 5.76 -2.82 18.81
CA LEU A 478 4.39 -2.42 18.51
C LEU A 478 3.61 -3.60 17.91
N GLU A 479 2.37 -3.76 18.36
CA GLU A 479 1.39 -4.70 17.84
C GLU A 479 0.09 -3.95 17.54
N CYS A 480 -0.48 -4.16 16.36
CA CYS A 480 -1.78 -3.64 15.96
C CYS A 480 -2.66 -4.81 15.51
N ALA A 481 -3.81 -4.98 16.16
CA ALA A 481 -4.73 -6.08 15.91
C ALA A 481 -6.16 -5.52 15.73
N PRO A 482 -6.49 -4.96 14.55
CA PRO A 482 -7.79 -4.37 14.31
C PRO A 482 -8.88 -5.43 14.21
N ASN A 483 -10.03 -5.18 14.85
CA ASN A 483 -11.21 -6.05 14.81
C ASN A 483 -12.10 -5.87 13.56
N VAL A 484 -11.61 -5.15 12.54
CA VAL A 484 -12.38 -4.84 11.32
C VAL A 484 -12.14 -5.92 10.26
N LEU A 485 -13.22 -6.38 9.65
CA LEU A 485 -13.24 -7.40 8.61
C LEU A 485 -13.33 -6.77 7.22
N TYR A 486 -12.47 -7.22 6.29
CA TYR A 486 -12.42 -6.74 4.92
C TYR A 486 -12.70 -7.84 3.91
N LYS A 487 -13.34 -7.52 2.78
CA LYS A 487 -13.61 -8.48 1.70
C LYS A 487 -12.35 -8.92 0.95
N LYS A 488 -11.30 -8.09 0.95
CA LYS A 488 -10.03 -8.37 0.25
C LYS A 488 -8.87 -8.38 1.24
N GLN A 489 -7.98 -9.37 1.11
CA GLN A 489 -6.75 -9.47 1.89
C GLN A 489 -5.89 -8.20 1.81
N ASN A 490 -5.74 -7.62 0.62
CA ASN A 490 -4.91 -6.43 0.45
C ASN A 490 -5.46 -5.24 1.23
N ASP A 491 -6.79 -5.05 1.22
CA ASP A 491 -7.43 -3.91 1.90
C ASP A 491 -7.25 -4.04 3.42
N ALA A 492 -7.36 -5.26 3.97
CA ALA A 492 -7.04 -5.52 5.38
C ALA A 492 -5.60 -5.11 5.75
N VAL A 493 -4.62 -5.48 4.91
CA VAL A 493 -3.20 -5.13 5.13
C VAL A 493 -2.98 -3.62 5.07
N GLN A 494 -3.57 -2.94 4.08
CA GLN A 494 -3.38 -1.50 3.90
C GLN A 494 -4.07 -0.71 5.03
N SER A 495 -5.29 -1.07 5.40
CA SER A 495 -6.02 -0.41 6.49
C SER A 495 -5.35 -0.61 7.84
N ALA A 496 -4.87 -1.82 8.14
CA ALA A 496 -4.09 -2.06 9.36
C ALA A 496 -2.79 -1.25 9.38
N SER A 497 -2.10 -1.16 8.24
CA SER A 497 -0.89 -0.34 8.11
C SER A 497 -1.20 1.15 8.34
N LEU A 498 -2.32 1.63 7.79
CA LEU A 498 -2.74 3.03 7.92
C LEU A 498 -3.08 3.39 9.37
N LYS A 499 -3.70 2.47 10.14
CA LYS A 499 -3.93 2.66 11.57
C LYS A 499 -2.62 2.86 12.34
N VAL A 500 -1.62 2.01 12.08
CA VAL A 500 -0.29 2.14 12.68
C VAL A 500 0.36 3.48 12.32
N LEU A 501 0.30 3.87 11.05
CA LEU A 501 0.85 5.16 10.59
C LEU A 501 0.13 6.37 11.19
N SER A 502 -1.20 6.31 11.33
CA SER A 502 -2.01 7.37 11.92
C SER A 502 -1.67 7.58 13.38
N TRP A 503 -1.51 6.48 14.13
CA TRP A 503 -1.03 6.53 15.51
C TRP A 503 0.39 7.07 15.61
N LEU A 504 1.32 6.58 14.78
CA LEU A 504 2.69 7.11 14.74
C LEU A 504 2.69 8.62 14.44
N ASN A 505 1.88 9.06 13.48
CA ASN A 505 1.78 10.47 13.13
C ASN A 505 1.26 11.32 14.29
N ALA A 506 0.23 10.85 15.01
CA ALA A 506 -0.32 11.54 16.17
C ALA A 506 0.65 11.57 17.35
N TYR A 507 1.33 10.44 17.63
CA TYR A 507 2.32 10.33 18.70
C TYR A 507 3.54 11.23 18.44
N LEU A 508 4.01 11.32 17.20
CA LEU A 508 5.17 12.14 16.84
C LEU A 508 4.89 13.65 16.86
N LYS A 509 3.63 14.06 16.71
CA LYS A 509 3.21 15.46 16.86
C LYS A 509 3.27 15.95 18.30
N ASP A 510 3.03 15.07 19.28
CA ASP A 510 3.06 15.39 20.72
C ASP A 510 3.80 14.28 21.49
N ILE A 511 5.13 14.32 21.44
CA ILE A 511 6.01 13.32 22.04
C ILE A 511 5.97 13.36 23.58
N ASP A 512 5.70 14.53 24.16
CA ASP A 512 5.74 14.78 25.61
C ASP A 512 4.36 14.58 26.29
N MET A 513 3.41 13.95 25.59
CA MET A 513 2.06 13.73 26.12
C MET A 513 2.04 12.87 27.39
N SER A 514 1.02 13.12 28.23
CA SER A 514 0.84 12.35 29.47
C SER A 514 0.56 10.87 29.19
N LEU A 515 0.98 9.99 30.10
CA LEU A 515 0.78 8.53 29.97
C LEU A 515 -0.70 8.16 29.77
N GLU A 516 -1.63 8.93 30.32
CA GLU A 516 -3.07 8.71 30.13
C GLU A 516 -3.51 9.02 28.70
N LYS A 517 -3.06 10.14 28.13
CA LYS A 517 -3.31 10.51 26.73
C LYS A 517 -2.69 9.50 25.76
N GLU A 518 -1.47 9.02 26.03
CA GLU A 518 -0.82 7.99 25.21
C GLU A 518 -1.65 6.70 25.14
N LYS A 519 -2.17 6.24 26.29
CA LYS A 519 -3.00 5.03 26.36
C LYS A 519 -4.34 5.22 25.66
N GLN A 520 -4.97 6.38 25.82
CA GLN A 520 -6.21 6.71 25.10
C GLN A 520 -5.98 6.70 23.59
N LEU A 521 -4.90 7.34 23.12
CA LEU A 521 -4.53 7.35 21.70
C LEU A 521 -4.27 5.94 21.18
N ALA A 522 -3.51 5.11 21.91
CA ALA A 522 -3.23 3.73 21.51
C ALA A 522 -4.52 2.88 21.42
N ASN A 523 -5.46 3.06 22.35
CA ASN A 523 -6.74 2.38 22.33
C ASN A 523 -7.61 2.76 21.12
N VAL A 524 -7.61 4.05 20.72
CA VAL A 524 -8.37 4.52 19.54
C VAL A 524 -7.91 3.82 18.25
N PHE A 525 -6.64 3.43 18.16
CA PHE A 525 -6.06 2.79 16.98
C PHE A 525 -5.83 1.28 17.10
N ASP A 526 -6.34 0.62 18.15
CA ASP A 526 -6.13 -0.81 18.44
C ASP A 526 -4.65 -1.20 18.55
N ILE A 527 -3.83 -0.35 19.19
CA ILE A 527 -2.38 -0.51 19.29
C ILE A 527 -1.97 -0.88 20.71
N LYS A 528 -1.09 -1.87 20.81
CA LYS A 528 -0.30 -2.18 22.00
C LYS A 528 1.16 -1.87 21.69
N PHE A 529 1.80 -1.08 22.53
CA PHE A 529 3.21 -0.73 22.32
C PHE A 529 4.00 -0.76 23.64
N TYR A 530 5.29 -1.06 23.53
CA TYR A 530 6.19 -1.19 24.66
C TYR A 530 6.99 0.10 24.84
N ARG A 531 6.45 1.04 25.63
CA ARG A 531 6.94 2.43 25.77
C ARG A 531 8.47 2.56 25.91
N GLN A 532 9.10 1.79 26.80
CA GLN A 532 10.56 1.91 27.02
C GLN A 532 11.38 1.53 25.78
N ILE A 533 10.97 0.49 25.07
CA ILE A 533 11.65 -0.01 23.87
C ILE A 533 11.37 0.93 22.70
N PHE A 534 10.12 1.33 22.53
CA PHE A 534 9.71 2.32 21.52
C PHE A 534 10.44 3.65 21.71
N PHE A 535 10.55 4.13 22.95
CA PHE A 535 11.25 5.38 23.25
C PHE A 535 12.74 5.28 22.92
N LYS A 536 13.39 4.17 23.28
CA LYS A 536 14.81 3.94 23.02
C LYS A 536 15.14 3.88 21.52
N GLU A 537 14.31 3.17 20.74
CA GLU A 537 14.59 2.91 19.33
C GLU A 537 14.10 4.04 18.40
N VAL A 538 12.93 4.61 18.68
CA VAL A 538 12.25 5.59 17.80
C VAL A 538 12.36 7.00 18.36
N VAL A 539 11.96 7.23 19.62
CA VAL A 539 11.83 8.59 20.18
C VAL A 539 13.19 9.22 20.48
N LYS A 540 14.20 8.47 20.92
CA LYS A 540 15.57 8.98 21.11
C LYS A 540 16.14 9.59 19.82
N CYS A 541 15.72 9.07 18.66
CA CYS A 541 16.10 9.63 17.36
C CYS A 541 15.35 10.93 17.02
N LEU A 542 14.27 11.29 17.73
CA LEU A 542 13.33 12.36 17.38
C LEU A 542 13.22 13.48 18.42
N SER A 543 13.30 13.16 19.72
CA SER A 543 13.28 14.14 20.84
C SER A 543 14.40 15.17 20.74
N VAL A 544 15.36 14.89 19.87
CA VAL A 544 16.53 15.68 19.57
C VAL A 544 16.23 16.73 18.46
N CYS A 545 15.23 16.54 17.59
CA CYS A 545 14.75 17.57 16.66
C CYS A 545 13.70 18.52 17.28
N ASN A 546 12.89 18.04 18.22
CA ASN A 546 11.78 18.83 18.77
C ASN A 546 12.19 19.96 19.75
N CYS A 547 13.48 20.18 20.01
CA CYS A 547 13.95 21.32 20.81
C CYS A 547 13.64 22.69 20.17
N GLN A 548 13.31 22.76 18.87
CA GLN A 548 12.78 23.99 18.25
C GLN A 548 11.23 24.06 18.28
N HIS A 549 10.54 22.93 18.45
CA HIS A 549 9.06 22.93 18.53
C HIS A 549 8.57 23.54 19.86
N ASN A 550 9.24 23.25 20.99
CA ASN A 550 8.73 23.69 22.30
C ASN A 550 9.17 25.10 22.72
N GLU A 551 10.30 25.64 22.25
CA GLU A 551 10.73 27.00 22.64
C GLU A 551 10.00 28.10 21.85
N THR A 552 9.48 27.79 20.66
CA THR A 552 8.65 28.72 19.87
C THR A 552 7.19 28.76 20.36
N LEU A 553 6.78 27.82 21.22
CA LEU A 553 5.52 27.89 22.01
C LEU A 553 5.63 28.84 23.23
N GLY A 554 6.82 29.39 23.50
CA GLY A 554 7.06 30.40 24.52
C GLY A 554 6.84 31.84 24.06
N ARG A 555 6.60 32.08 22.76
CA ARG A 555 6.00 33.34 22.32
C ARG A 555 4.52 33.20 22.65
N LYS A 556 4.07 33.92 23.70
CA LYS A 556 2.65 34.14 23.97
C LYS A 556 1.94 34.24 22.62
N GLU A 557 0.96 33.36 22.38
CA GLU A 557 -0.02 33.56 21.33
C GLU A 557 -0.34 35.07 21.32
N PRO A 558 -0.11 35.79 20.20
CA PRO A 558 -0.77 37.05 20.08
C PRO A 558 -2.24 36.66 20.00
N LYS A 559 -2.94 36.70 21.15
CA LYS A 559 -4.39 36.80 21.17
C LYS A 559 -4.70 37.91 20.19
N LEU A 560 -5.30 37.54 19.06
CA LEU A 560 -5.67 38.45 18.01
C LEU A 560 -6.89 39.24 18.50
N ASN A 561 -6.70 40.03 19.56
CA ASN A 561 -7.66 41.00 20.02
C ASN A 561 -7.55 42.21 19.09
N GLY A 562 -8.26 42.12 17.97
CA GLY A 562 -8.37 43.18 16.99
C GLY A 562 -8.60 42.60 15.59
N VAL A 563 -9.88 42.43 15.23
CA VAL A 563 -10.41 42.08 13.89
C VAL A 563 -10.50 40.59 13.52
N VAL A 564 -10.67 39.68 14.48
CA VAL A 564 -11.37 38.41 14.22
C VAL A 564 -12.40 38.21 15.34
N GLU A 565 -13.39 39.08 15.36
CA GLU A 565 -14.66 38.81 16.05
C GLU A 565 -15.68 38.46 14.96
N ASN A 566 -16.04 37.16 14.92
CA ASN A 566 -17.15 36.53 14.19
C ASN A 566 -17.25 36.68 12.66
N ASP A 567 -17.61 35.55 12.06
CA ASP A 567 -18.13 35.34 10.70
C ASP A 567 -17.13 35.15 9.55
N ALA A 568 -17.15 33.92 9.01
CA ALA A 568 -16.74 33.48 7.68
C ALA A 568 -15.35 33.93 7.18
N SER A 569 -14.44 32.97 6.99
CA SER A 569 -13.40 33.09 5.96
C SER A 569 -14.07 33.58 4.67
N TYR A 570 -13.67 34.73 4.14
CA TYR A 570 -14.14 35.21 2.83
C TYR A 570 -13.70 34.18 1.76
N ILE A 571 -14.58 33.21 1.49
CA ILE A 571 -14.42 32.28 0.38
C ILE A 571 -15.07 32.97 -0.82
N ASN A 572 -14.25 33.42 -1.76
CA ASN A 572 -14.78 33.96 -3.01
C ASN A 572 -14.82 32.83 -4.05
N ILE A 573 -16.01 32.28 -4.29
CA ILE A 573 -16.24 31.28 -5.34
C ILE A 573 -16.73 32.02 -6.58
N GLU A 574 -15.99 31.88 -7.67
CA GLU A 574 -16.28 32.50 -8.96
C GLU A 574 -16.54 31.41 -10.01
N GLY A 575 -17.53 31.62 -10.88
CA GLY A 575 -17.86 30.73 -11.99
C GLY A 575 -19.32 30.27 -12.02
N THR A 576 -19.77 29.80 -13.17
CA THR A 576 -21.12 29.24 -13.36
C THR A 576 -21.27 27.92 -12.61
N ASP A 577 -22.30 27.82 -11.79
CA ASP A 577 -22.64 26.60 -11.05
C ASP A 577 -23.14 25.53 -12.03
N SER A 578 -22.47 24.39 -12.06
CA SER A 578 -22.81 23.23 -12.89
C SER A 578 -23.71 22.21 -12.16
N ASP A 579 -24.20 22.53 -10.96
CA ASP A 579 -25.02 21.68 -10.06
C ASP A 579 -24.39 20.32 -9.68
N LEU A 580 -23.11 20.10 -9.98
CA LEU A 580 -22.36 18.87 -9.75
C LEU A 580 -21.41 19.06 -8.56
N CYS A 581 -21.97 18.99 -7.36
CA CYS A 581 -21.22 19.13 -6.12
C CYS A 581 -20.50 17.81 -5.75
N PRO A 582 -19.26 17.87 -5.26
CA PRO A 582 -18.53 16.74 -4.70
C PRO A 582 -19.29 16.04 -3.57
N SER A 583 -19.30 14.71 -3.57
CA SER A 583 -19.85 13.89 -2.49
C SER A 583 -18.80 12.99 -1.84
N ASN A 584 -19.02 12.56 -0.60
CA ASN A 584 -18.09 11.66 0.10
C ASN A 584 -17.86 10.36 -0.69
N GLY A 585 -16.61 9.96 -0.86
CA GLY A 585 -16.21 8.82 -1.67
C GLY A 585 -16.05 9.11 -3.17
N SER A 586 -16.40 10.32 -3.63
CA SER A 586 -16.07 10.78 -4.98
C SER A 586 -14.57 11.03 -5.12
N LEU A 587 -14.04 10.79 -6.33
CA LEU A 587 -12.68 11.17 -6.70
C LEU A 587 -12.72 12.52 -7.40
N LEU A 588 -12.09 13.52 -6.79
CA LEU A 588 -12.06 14.89 -7.27
C LEU A 588 -10.73 15.16 -7.94
N CYS A 589 -10.73 15.93 -9.02
CA CYS A 589 -9.52 16.48 -9.65
C CYS A 589 -9.57 18.01 -9.58
N VAL A 590 -8.54 18.61 -8.99
CA VAL A 590 -8.43 20.07 -8.85
C VAL A 590 -7.11 20.57 -9.43
N CYS A 591 -7.13 21.79 -9.98
CA CYS A 591 -5.93 22.58 -10.21
C CYS A 591 -5.78 23.53 -9.02
N TYR A 592 -4.59 23.65 -8.43
CA TYR A 592 -4.39 24.60 -7.34
C TYR A 592 -3.00 25.22 -7.32
N SER A 593 -2.91 26.39 -6.68
CA SER A 593 -1.66 27.05 -6.34
C SER A 593 -1.72 27.58 -4.91
N VAL A 594 -0.60 27.49 -4.20
CA VAL A 594 -0.42 27.97 -2.83
C VAL A 594 0.71 28.99 -2.81
N SER A 595 0.38 30.20 -2.35
CA SER A 595 1.33 31.31 -2.24
C SER A 595 1.45 31.80 -0.81
N LEU A 596 2.67 32.17 -0.41
CA LEU A 596 2.93 32.87 0.84
C LEU A 596 2.66 34.37 0.66
N VAL A 597 1.88 34.97 1.55
CA VAL A 597 1.45 36.37 1.46
C VAL A 597 1.69 37.09 2.78
N THR A 598 2.22 38.31 2.73
CA THR A 598 2.40 39.19 3.90
C THR A 598 1.16 40.04 4.16
N LYS A 599 0.78 40.23 5.43
CA LYS A 599 -0.37 41.09 5.78
C LYS A 599 -0.06 42.56 5.45
N GLY A 600 -0.73 43.10 4.42
CA GLY A 600 -0.69 44.52 4.05
C GLY A 600 0.12 44.87 2.81
N GLU A 601 0.77 43.90 2.17
CA GLU A 601 1.52 44.10 0.91
C GLU A 601 0.95 43.21 -0.21
N LEU A 602 1.07 43.66 -1.46
CA LEU A 602 0.59 42.92 -2.66
C LEU A 602 1.57 41.83 -3.13
N GLN A 603 2.69 41.62 -2.43
CA GLN A 603 3.70 40.64 -2.85
C GLN A 603 3.29 39.22 -2.42
N LYS A 604 3.48 38.27 -3.34
CA LYS A 604 3.17 36.86 -3.16
C LYS A 604 4.36 36.02 -3.62
N GLU A 605 4.75 35.03 -2.83
CA GLU A 605 5.76 34.05 -3.20
C GLU A 605 5.07 32.70 -3.47
N LEU A 606 5.21 32.15 -4.67
CA LEU A 606 4.57 30.89 -5.04
C LEU A 606 5.34 29.70 -4.44
N LEU A 607 4.70 28.95 -3.54
CA LEU A 607 5.31 27.78 -2.89
C LEU A 607 5.04 26.48 -3.66
N GLU A 608 3.77 26.25 -4.01
CA GLU A 608 3.30 24.98 -4.58
C GLU A 608 2.26 25.25 -5.66
N SER A 609 2.30 24.51 -6.77
CA SER A 609 1.33 24.63 -7.86
C SER A 609 1.20 23.30 -8.59
N ILE A 610 -0.01 22.77 -8.73
CA ILE A 610 -0.29 21.51 -9.42
C ILE A 610 -1.50 21.70 -10.33
N GLU A 611 -1.36 21.28 -11.59
CA GLU A 611 -2.40 21.42 -12.62
C GLU A 611 -3.50 20.37 -12.46
N GLU A 612 -3.14 19.11 -12.19
CA GLU A 612 -4.09 18.01 -11.99
C GLU A 612 -3.78 17.28 -10.69
N PHE A 613 -4.57 17.54 -9.66
CA PHE A 613 -4.43 16.93 -8.34
C PHE A 613 -5.68 16.15 -7.95
N GLU A 614 -5.55 14.82 -7.93
CA GLU A 614 -6.67 13.92 -7.63
C GLU A 614 -6.74 13.49 -6.17
N PHE A 615 -7.89 13.56 -5.51
CA PHE A 615 -8.06 13.04 -4.14
C PHE A 615 -9.47 12.51 -3.87
N GLU A 616 -9.59 11.57 -2.93
CA GLU A 616 -10.89 11.01 -2.53
C GLU A 616 -11.52 11.86 -1.42
N MET A 617 -12.72 12.36 -1.68
CA MET A 617 -13.50 13.18 -0.75
C MET A 617 -13.96 12.38 0.48
N GLY A 618 -13.92 12.99 1.65
CA GLY A 618 -14.36 12.42 2.93
C GLY A 618 -13.34 11.51 3.61
N THR A 619 -12.13 11.37 3.05
CA THR A 619 -11.06 10.53 3.62
C THR A 619 -10.01 11.31 4.42
N GLY A 620 -10.05 12.65 4.37
CA GLY A 620 -8.99 13.50 4.92
C GLY A 620 -7.70 13.45 4.10
N ALA A 621 -7.80 13.25 2.78
CA ALA A 621 -6.65 13.16 1.87
C ALA A 621 -6.01 14.52 1.56
N VAL A 622 -6.64 15.62 1.98
CA VAL A 622 -6.19 17.00 1.81
C VAL A 622 -6.39 17.78 3.11
N ILE A 623 -5.83 18.98 3.20
CA ILE A 623 -6.05 19.85 4.35
C ILE A 623 -7.55 20.15 4.54
N PRO A 624 -8.06 20.24 5.79
CA PRO A 624 -9.49 20.39 6.04
C PRO A 624 -10.14 21.62 5.38
N CYS A 625 -9.41 22.74 5.31
CA CYS A 625 -9.91 23.96 4.67
C CYS A 625 -10.12 23.77 3.16
N LEU A 626 -9.22 23.04 2.49
CA LEU A 626 -9.33 22.74 1.07
C LEU A 626 -10.53 21.84 0.80
N GLU A 627 -10.69 20.78 1.60
CA GLU A 627 -11.82 19.86 1.49
C GLU A 627 -13.17 20.57 1.66
N ALA A 628 -13.26 21.48 2.65
CA ALA A 628 -14.46 22.27 2.94
C ALA A 628 -14.80 23.31 1.86
N VAL A 629 -13.79 23.87 1.17
CA VAL A 629 -14.01 24.79 0.05
C VAL A 629 -14.47 24.00 -1.16
N VAL A 630 -13.78 22.91 -1.51
CA VAL A 630 -14.11 22.10 -2.69
C VAL A 630 -15.49 21.45 -2.55
N SER A 631 -15.94 21.09 -1.33
CA SER A 631 -17.31 20.59 -1.12
C SER A 631 -18.41 21.58 -1.49
N GLN A 632 -18.10 22.88 -1.58
CA GLN A 632 -19.03 23.95 -1.95
C GLN A 632 -18.87 24.38 -3.42
N MET A 633 -17.94 23.77 -4.16
CA MET A 633 -17.66 24.12 -5.55
C MET A 633 -18.33 23.15 -6.53
N SER A 634 -18.66 23.67 -7.71
CA SER A 634 -19.07 22.92 -8.90
C SER A 634 -17.96 22.87 -9.94
N VAL A 635 -18.02 21.90 -10.85
CA VAL A 635 -17.01 21.72 -11.90
C VAL A 635 -16.88 22.99 -12.75
N GLY A 636 -15.65 23.48 -12.89
CA GLY A 636 -15.31 24.71 -13.60
C GLY A 636 -15.26 25.97 -12.72
N GLN A 637 -15.72 25.90 -11.46
CA GLN A 637 -15.60 27.03 -10.54
C GLN A 637 -14.18 27.15 -10.00
N SER A 638 -13.83 28.38 -9.63
CA SER A 638 -12.58 28.72 -8.94
C SER A 638 -12.85 29.33 -7.58
N ALA A 639 -12.02 29.03 -6.59
CA ALA A 639 -12.11 29.61 -5.26
C ALA A 639 -10.75 30.10 -4.78
N CYS A 640 -10.77 31.20 -4.01
CA CYS A 640 -9.59 31.69 -3.31
C CYS A 640 -9.88 31.80 -1.81
N PHE A 641 -8.98 31.29 -0.98
CA PHE A 641 -9.09 31.36 0.49
C PHE A 641 -7.71 31.43 1.16
N TYR A 642 -7.70 31.81 2.44
CA TYR A 642 -6.49 31.93 3.23
C TYR A 642 -6.48 30.95 4.39
N THR A 643 -5.31 30.42 4.73
CA THR A 643 -5.10 29.59 5.92
C THR A 643 -3.98 30.14 6.79
N GLU A 644 -3.97 29.72 8.05
CA GLU A 644 -2.83 29.94 8.93
C GLU A 644 -1.57 29.25 8.38
N LEU A 645 -0.42 29.74 8.82
CA LEU A 645 0.87 29.21 8.39
C LEU A 645 1.09 27.83 9.06
N PRO A 646 1.39 26.77 8.28
CA PRO A 646 1.79 25.48 8.84
C PRO A 646 3.19 25.58 9.48
N PRO A 647 3.66 24.51 10.16
CA PRO A 647 5.04 24.45 10.64
C PRO A 647 6.06 24.86 9.58
N GLU A 648 7.04 25.68 9.97
CA GLU A 648 8.02 26.30 9.07
C GLU A 648 8.74 25.27 8.18
N ASP A 649 9.03 24.08 8.71
CA ASP A 649 9.65 22.98 7.97
C ASP A 649 8.86 22.57 6.71
N LEU A 650 7.52 22.60 6.75
CA LEU A 650 6.68 22.28 5.58
C LEU A 650 6.72 23.40 4.54
N VAL A 651 6.73 24.65 4.99
CA VAL A 651 6.83 25.83 4.12
C VAL A 651 8.18 25.80 3.39
N LEU A 652 9.27 25.60 4.12
CA LEU A 652 10.63 25.54 3.56
C LEU A 652 10.87 24.28 2.71
N ALA A 653 10.19 23.17 3.00
CA ALA A 653 10.23 21.99 2.14
C ALA A 653 9.47 22.18 0.81
N ALA A 654 8.44 23.03 0.79
CA ALA A 654 7.67 23.37 -0.40
C ALA A 654 8.32 24.48 -1.24
N ALA A 655 8.88 25.51 -0.59
CA ALA A 655 9.44 26.70 -1.23
C ALA A 655 10.45 26.36 -2.34
N LYS A 656 10.25 26.94 -3.53
CA LYS A 656 11.20 26.86 -4.64
C LYS A 656 12.37 27.83 -4.45
N ASP A 657 12.08 29.04 -3.98
CA ASP A 657 13.08 30.04 -3.57
C ASP A 657 13.05 30.21 -2.04
N LEU A 658 13.99 29.55 -1.36
CA LEU A 658 14.09 29.65 0.09
C LEU A 658 14.49 31.03 0.59
N ALA A 659 15.27 31.79 -0.18
CA ALA A 659 15.73 33.10 0.27
C ALA A 659 14.54 34.07 0.36
N ASN A 660 13.66 34.03 -0.64
CA ASN A 660 12.40 34.78 -0.60
C ASN A 660 11.46 34.24 0.49
N ALA A 661 11.26 32.92 0.57
CA ALA A 661 10.38 32.36 1.60
C ALA A 661 10.82 32.76 3.03
N LEU A 662 12.13 32.68 3.34
CA LEU A 662 12.67 33.13 4.62
C LEU A 662 12.48 34.64 4.85
N ALA A 663 12.63 35.47 3.82
CA ALA A 663 12.36 36.90 3.92
C ALA A 663 10.89 37.18 4.28
N PHE A 664 9.95 36.47 3.66
CA PHE A 664 8.51 36.59 3.99
C PHE A 664 8.20 36.14 5.41
N LEU A 665 8.83 35.06 5.89
CA LEU A 665 8.64 34.50 7.23
C LEU A 665 9.11 35.44 8.36
N THR A 666 9.90 36.48 8.05
CA THR A 666 10.27 37.52 9.03
C THR A 666 9.09 38.42 9.44
N SER A 667 8.02 38.43 8.63
CA SER A 667 6.83 39.25 8.81
C SER A 667 5.59 38.37 9.04
N PRO A 668 4.50 38.90 9.65
CA PRO A 668 3.26 38.14 9.81
C PRO A 668 2.67 37.77 8.45
N CYS A 669 2.74 36.49 8.11
CA CYS A 669 2.32 35.93 6.83
C CYS A 669 1.23 34.86 7.00
N CYS A 670 0.55 34.54 5.91
CA CYS A 670 -0.42 33.46 5.79
C CYS A 670 -0.27 32.78 4.42
N LEU A 671 -0.95 31.64 4.23
CA LEU A 671 -1.01 30.99 2.93
C LEU A 671 -2.29 31.39 2.20
N GLU A 672 -2.17 31.72 0.93
CA GLU A 672 -3.27 31.92 -0.01
C GLU A 672 -3.36 30.70 -0.92
N TYR A 673 -4.54 30.10 -0.98
CA TYR A 673 -4.88 28.99 -1.88
C TYR A 673 -5.78 29.51 -2.98
N SER A 674 -5.41 29.25 -4.23
CA SER A 674 -6.27 29.44 -5.40
C SER A 674 -6.53 28.08 -6.02
N ILE A 675 -7.80 27.71 -6.19
CA ILE A 675 -8.22 26.36 -6.61
C ILE A 675 -9.23 26.46 -7.74
N ILE A 676 -9.17 25.54 -8.68
CA ILE A 676 -10.17 25.32 -9.74
C ILE A 676 -10.59 23.85 -9.68
N LEU A 677 -11.90 23.59 -9.59
CA LEU A 677 -12.43 22.23 -9.62
C LEU A 677 -12.55 21.77 -11.09
N LEU A 678 -11.74 20.78 -11.49
CA LEU A 678 -11.67 20.33 -12.88
C LEU A 678 -12.64 19.19 -13.19
N GLN A 679 -12.76 18.23 -12.28
CA GLN A 679 -13.57 17.03 -12.48
C GLN A 679 -14.05 16.43 -11.16
N VAL A 680 -15.25 15.87 -11.19
CA VAL A 680 -15.81 15.02 -10.13
C VAL A 680 -16.14 13.66 -10.72
N THR A 681 -15.58 12.59 -10.16
CA THR A 681 -15.89 11.20 -10.50
C THR A 681 -16.67 10.58 -9.35
N GLU A 682 -17.92 10.20 -9.61
CA GLU A 682 -18.80 9.59 -8.62
C GLU A 682 -18.28 8.21 -8.17
N PRO A 683 -18.54 7.81 -6.91
CA PRO A 683 -18.17 6.48 -6.43
C PRO A 683 -18.91 5.37 -7.21
N PRO A 684 -18.33 4.17 -7.35
CA PRO A 684 -18.99 3.06 -8.04
C PRO A 684 -20.28 2.62 -7.33
N GLU A 685 -21.32 2.32 -8.12
CA GLU A 685 -22.70 1.98 -7.71
C GLU A 685 -22.79 0.98 -6.55
N ASP A 686 -22.01 -0.11 -6.60
CA ASP A 686 -21.96 -1.12 -5.53
C ASP A 686 -21.71 -0.54 -4.12
N ARG A 687 -20.94 0.56 -4.03
CA ARG A 687 -20.69 1.27 -2.76
C ARG A 687 -21.86 2.17 -2.38
N MET A 688 -22.50 2.82 -3.37
CA MET A 688 -23.67 3.67 -3.16
C MET A 688 -24.87 2.82 -2.69
N GLU A 689 -25.15 1.70 -3.37
CA GLU A 689 -26.24 0.79 -2.98
C GLU A 689 -26.01 0.15 -1.61
N GLN A 690 -24.78 -0.27 -1.29
CA GLN A 690 -24.45 -0.86 0.02
C GLN A 690 -24.59 0.15 1.18
N ALA A 691 -24.42 1.46 0.90
CA ALA A 691 -24.59 2.50 1.90
C ALA A 691 -26.07 2.85 2.13
N LEU A 692 -26.92 2.70 1.12
CA LEU A 692 -28.32 3.17 1.13
C LEU A 692 -29.33 2.07 1.43
N PHE A 693 -29.06 0.83 1.01
CA PHE A 693 -30.01 -0.28 1.15
C PHE A 693 -29.45 -1.39 2.04
N ASN A 694 -30.21 -1.77 3.06
CA ASN A 694 -29.91 -2.94 3.89
C ASN A 694 -31.15 -3.83 4.01
N PRO A 695 -31.18 -5.01 3.35
CA PRO A 695 -30.11 -5.62 2.54
C PRO A 695 -29.83 -4.88 1.21
N PRO A 696 -28.70 -5.11 0.53
CA PRO A 696 -28.38 -4.49 -0.76
C PRO A 696 -29.47 -4.71 -1.82
N LEU A 697 -29.64 -3.75 -2.75
CA LEU A 697 -30.76 -3.73 -3.69
C LEU A 697 -30.80 -4.98 -4.60
N SER A 698 -29.64 -5.41 -5.10
CA SER A 698 -29.50 -6.67 -5.84
C SER A 698 -30.03 -7.90 -5.10
N LYS A 699 -29.87 -7.95 -3.77
CA LYS A 699 -30.41 -9.03 -2.94
C LYS A 699 -31.92 -8.90 -2.76
N GLN A 700 -32.44 -7.67 -2.58
CA GLN A 700 -33.89 -7.43 -2.52
C GLN A 700 -34.60 -7.88 -3.80
N ARG A 701 -34.01 -7.62 -4.99
CA ARG A 701 -34.54 -8.08 -6.29
C ARG A 701 -34.67 -9.59 -6.35
N VAL A 702 -33.62 -10.31 -5.94
CA VAL A 702 -33.63 -11.78 -5.88
C VAL A 702 -34.68 -12.28 -4.89
N GLU A 703 -34.74 -11.71 -3.69
CA GLU A 703 -35.74 -12.08 -2.67
C GLU A 703 -37.18 -11.86 -3.17
N TYR A 704 -37.45 -10.75 -3.85
CA TYR A 704 -38.74 -10.46 -4.46
C TYR A 704 -39.11 -11.53 -5.50
N ALA A 705 -38.20 -11.83 -6.44
CA ALA A 705 -38.43 -12.84 -7.46
C ALA A 705 -38.67 -14.23 -6.85
N VAL A 706 -37.88 -14.63 -5.84
CA VAL A 706 -38.05 -15.91 -5.13
C VAL A 706 -39.43 -16.01 -4.49
N GLN A 707 -39.91 -14.96 -3.81
CA GLN A 707 -41.24 -14.94 -3.19
C GLN A 707 -42.36 -15.09 -4.23
N GLN A 708 -42.29 -14.32 -5.32
CA GLN A 708 -43.27 -14.41 -6.41
C GLN A 708 -43.28 -15.80 -7.06
N ILE A 709 -42.10 -16.39 -7.31
CA ILE A 709 -41.99 -17.74 -7.88
C ILE A 709 -42.64 -18.79 -6.98
N GLN A 710 -42.49 -18.67 -5.66
CA GLN A 710 -43.12 -19.58 -4.68
C GLN A 710 -44.64 -19.45 -4.65
N GLU A 711 -45.17 -18.23 -4.77
CA GLU A 711 -46.62 -17.98 -4.81
C GLU A 711 -47.29 -18.59 -6.04
N PHE A 712 -46.59 -18.66 -7.18
CA PHE A 712 -47.17 -19.10 -8.45
C PHE A 712 -47.18 -20.61 -8.69
N CYS A 713 -46.58 -21.41 -7.80
CA CYS A 713 -46.53 -22.87 -7.90
C CYS A 713 -46.14 -23.37 -9.31
N ALA A 714 -45.10 -22.77 -9.91
CA ALA A 714 -44.60 -23.14 -11.23
C ALA A 714 -43.81 -24.47 -11.19
N THR A 715 -43.77 -25.18 -12.32
CA THR A 715 -42.99 -26.42 -12.48
C THR A 715 -41.71 -26.21 -13.30
N SER A 716 -41.66 -25.18 -14.13
CA SER A 716 -40.49 -24.85 -14.95
C SER A 716 -40.18 -23.34 -14.92
N LEU A 717 -38.90 -23.00 -14.79
CA LEU A 717 -38.40 -21.63 -14.77
C LEU A 717 -37.25 -21.44 -15.76
N VAL A 718 -37.30 -20.37 -16.56
CA VAL A 718 -36.17 -19.89 -17.35
C VAL A 718 -35.73 -18.51 -16.84
N ASP A 719 -34.43 -18.33 -16.62
CA ASP A 719 -33.81 -17.07 -16.21
C ASP A 719 -33.01 -16.47 -17.37
N PHE A 720 -33.56 -15.43 -18.00
CA PHE A 720 -32.97 -14.71 -19.11
C PHE A 720 -31.99 -13.65 -18.58
N GLY A 721 -30.71 -13.81 -18.90
CA GLY A 721 -29.63 -13.03 -18.31
C GLY A 721 -29.25 -13.52 -16.91
N CYS A 722 -29.13 -14.84 -16.74
CA CYS A 722 -28.93 -15.45 -15.42
C CYS A 722 -27.60 -15.08 -14.74
N GLY A 723 -26.66 -14.49 -15.47
CA GLY A 723 -25.37 -14.06 -14.95
C GLY A 723 -24.61 -15.21 -14.28
N SER A 724 -24.13 -14.96 -13.06
CA SER A 724 -23.46 -16.00 -12.25
C SER A 724 -24.42 -16.96 -11.54
N GLY A 725 -25.72 -16.89 -11.82
CA GLY A 725 -26.75 -17.78 -11.29
C GLY A 725 -27.22 -17.45 -9.88
N SER A 726 -27.20 -16.18 -9.46
CA SER A 726 -27.59 -15.77 -8.10
C SER A 726 -29.05 -16.08 -7.76
N LEU A 727 -29.98 -15.82 -8.70
CA LEU A 727 -31.39 -16.17 -8.55
C LEU A 727 -31.57 -17.69 -8.47
N LEU A 728 -30.98 -18.42 -9.42
CA LEU A 728 -31.05 -19.88 -9.47
C LEU A 728 -30.45 -20.51 -8.20
N GLU A 729 -29.35 -19.97 -7.68
CA GLU A 729 -28.76 -20.40 -6.41
C GLU A 729 -29.73 -20.19 -5.25
N SER A 730 -30.28 -18.98 -5.12
CA SER A 730 -31.19 -18.63 -4.03
C SER A 730 -32.46 -19.49 -4.06
N LEU A 731 -33.00 -19.80 -5.23
CA LEU A 731 -34.15 -20.71 -5.37
C LEU A 731 -33.89 -22.11 -4.80
N LEU A 732 -32.64 -22.60 -4.85
CA LEU A 732 -32.24 -23.90 -4.28
C LEU A 732 -32.03 -23.85 -2.75
N GLU A 733 -32.17 -22.68 -2.13
CA GLU A 733 -32.10 -22.53 -0.68
C GLU A 733 -33.47 -22.64 0.00
N TYR A 734 -34.55 -22.43 -0.75
CA TYR A 734 -35.92 -22.49 -0.26
C TYR A 734 -36.69 -23.69 -0.83
N PRO A 735 -37.71 -24.20 -0.13
CA PRO A 735 -38.60 -25.21 -0.69
C PRO A 735 -39.31 -24.65 -1.93
N THR A 736 -39.24 -25.36 -3.06
CA THR A 736 -39.82 -24.91 -4.33
C THR A 736 -40.61 -26.03 -5.01
N SER A 737 -41.64 -25.67 -5.79
CA SER A 737 -42.38 -26.61 -6.65
C SER A 737 -41.71 -26.85 -8.00
N LEU A 738 -40.65 -26.12 -8.32
CA LEU A 738 -39.94 -26.20 -9.59
C LEU A 738 -39.33 -27.59 -9.79
N GLU A 739 -39.51 -28.15 -10.99
CA GLU A 739 -38.91 -29.40 -11.43
C GLU A 739 -37.79 -29.16 -12.46
N THR A 740 -37.91 -28.10 -13.27
CA THR A 740 -36.93 -27.76 -14.31
C THR A 740 -36.50 -26.31 -14.20
N ILE A 741 -35.19 -26.05 -14.16
CA ILE A 741 -34.63 -24.70 -14.20
C ILE A 741 -33.69 -24.53 -15.40
N ALA A 742 -33.80 -23.41 -16.10
CA ALA A 742 -32.94 -23.04 -17.20
C ALA A 742 -32.35 -21.65 -16.97
N GLY A 743 -31.09 -21.44 -17.34
CA GLY A 743 -30.46 -20.12 -17.38
C GLY A 743 -29.89 -19.83 -18.76
N VAL A 744 -30.07 -18.61 -19.25
CA VAL A 744 -29.55 -18.14 -20.54
C VAL A 744 -28.68 -16.91 -20.31
N ASP A 745 -27.47 -16.89 -20.84
CA ASP A 745 -26.60 -15.71 -20.78
C ASP A 745 -25.58 -15.73 -21.92
N ILE A 746 -25.14 -14.57 -22.41
CA ILE A 746 -24.08 -14.46 -23.42
C ILE A 746 -22.66 -14.57 -22.82
N SER A 747 -22.52 -14.38 -21.50
CA SER A 747 -21.25 -14.39 -20.79
C SER A 747 -20.87 -15.80 -20.34
N GLN A 748 -20.05 -16.46 -21.16
CA GLN A 748 -19.45 -17.77 -20.82
C GLN A 748 -18.72 -17.78 -19.47
N LYS A 749 -18.13 -16.64 -19.07
CA LYS A 749 -17.47 -16.49 -17.77
C LYS A 749 -18.47 -16.54 -16.61
N SER A 750 -19.63 -15.93 -16.77
CA SER A 750 -20.71 -15.94 -15.78
C SER A 750 -21.38 -17.32 -15.72
N LEU A 751 -21.71 -17.91 -16.87
CA LEU A 751 -22.25 -19.28 -16.98
C LEU A 751 -21.34 -20.34 -16.35
N SER A 752 -20.03 -20.21 -16.54
CA SER A 752 -19.03 -21.06 -15.89
C SER A 752 -19.07 -21.01 -14.36
N ARG A 753 -19.45 -19.86 -13.78
CA ARG A 753 -19.63 -19.71 -12.33
C ARG A 753 -20.97 -20.28 -11.90
N ALA A 754 -22.04 -19.98 -12.65
CA ALA A 754 -23.37 -20.51 -12.41
C ALA A 754 -23.36 -22.05 -12.37
N ALA A 755 -22.75 -22.70 -13.36
CA ALA A 755 -22.63 -24.17 -13.41
C ALA A 755 -21.99 -24.75 -12.16
N LYS A 756 -20.88 -24.16 -11.68
CA LYS A 756 -20.18 -24.61 -10.47
C LYS A 756 -21.04 -24.49 -9.21
N VAL A 757 -21.73 -23.35 -9.08
CA VAL A 757 -22.61 -23.07 -7.94
C VAL A 757 -23.79 -24.04 -7.92
N LEU A 758 -24.48 -24.18 -9.06
CA LEU A 758 -25.62 -25.08 -9.21
C LEU A 758 -25.23 -26.54 -8.98
N HIS A 759 -24.13 -26.99 -9.59
CA HIS A 759 -23.63 -28.35 -9.39
C HIS A 759 -23.35 -28.63 -7.91
N SER A 760 -22.68 -27.71 -7.21
CA SER A 760 -22.41 -27.86 -5.77
C SER A 760 -23.70 -27.96 -4.95
N LYS A 761 -24.71 -27.13 -5.23
CA LYS A 761 -25.97 -27.11 -4.46
C LYS A 761 -26.84 -28.32 -4.75
N LEU A 762 -26.92 -28.76 -6.00
CA LEU A 762 -27.75 -29.90 -6.43
C LEU A 762 -27.14 -31.25 -6.01
N VAL A 763 -25.81 -31.37 -5.97
CA VAL A 763 -25.12 -32.61 -5.58
C VAL A 763 -24.94 -32.72 -4.05
N MET A 764 -24.60 -31.64 -3.34
CA MET A 764 -24.31 -31.73 -1.89
C MET A 764 -25.56 -31.79 -1.01
N LYS A 765 -26.73 -31.38 -1.49
CA LYS A 765 -27.99 -31.41 -0.74
C LYS A 765 -28.88 -32.59 -1.16
N SER A 766 -28.31 -33.78 -1.28
CA SER A 766 -29.06 -35.02 -1.58
C SER A 766 -29.62 -35.71 -0.31
N ASP A 767 -29.63 -35.04 0.84
CA ASP A 767 -30.24 -35.55 2.07
C ASP A 767 -31.78 -35.49 2.03
N PHE A 768 -32.44 -36.32 2.85
CA PHE A 768 -33.89 -36.55 2.81
C PHE A 768 -34.76 -35.29 3.01
N ASP A 769 -34.20 -34.21 3.60
CA ASP A 769 -34.88 -32.97 4.01
C ASP A 769 -34.46 -31.73 3.18
N ALA A 770 -33.75 -31.92 2.06
CA ALA A 770 -33.22 -30.82 1.27
C ALA A 770 -34.29 -30.04 0.46
N PRO A 771 -34.29 -28.69 0.49
CA PRO A 771 -35.27 -27.86 -0.23
C PRO A 771 -35.27 -28.02 -1.76
N CYS A 772 -34.15 -28.43 -2.36
CA CYS A 772 -33.97 -28.59 -3.81
C CYS A 772 -34.47 -29.94 -4.35
N ARG A 773 -35.18 -30.75 -3.55
CA ARG A 773 -35.60 -32.12 -3.91
C ARG A 773 -36.55 -32.17 -5.11
N SER A 774 -37.32 -31.13 -5.39
CA SER A 774 -38.27 -31.08 -6.50
C SER A 774 -37.58 -30.96 -7.87
N ILE A 775 -36.38 -30.38 -7.92
CA ILE A 775 -35.62 -30.15 -9.15
C ILE A 775 -35.14 -31.49 -9.72
N LYS A 776 -35.54 -31.77 -10.96
CA LYS A 776 -35.20 -32.96 -11.75
C LYS A 776 -34.18 -32.64 -12.85
N SER A 777 -34.21 -31.42 -13.38
CA SER A 777 -33.33 -30.98 -14.47
C SER A 777 -32.89 -29.52 -14.29
N ALA A 778 -31.63 -29.24 -14.59
CA ALA A 778 -31.05 -27.90 -14.62
C ALA A 778 -30.17 -27.72 -15.85
N ILE A 779 -30.40 -26.68 -16.65
CA ILE A 779 -29.70 -26.46 -17.93
C ILE A 779 -29.20 -25.02 -18.03
N LEU A 780 -27.98 -24.83 -18.51
CA LEU A 780 -27.42 -23.52 -18.83
C LEU A 780 -27.11 -23.41 -20.33
N PHE A 781 -27.55 -22.31 -20.92
CA PHE A 781 -27.48 -21.98 -22.34
C PHE A 781 -26.65 -20.72 -22.60
N ASP A 782 -25.82 -20.77 -23.64
CA ASP A 782 -25.00 -19.66 -24.16
C ASP A 782 -25.69 -19.20 -25.43
N GLY A 783 -26.26 -17.99 -25.36
CA GLY A 783 -27.12 -17.43 -26.38
C GLY A 783 -27.63 -16.04 -26.02
N SER A 784 -27.97 -15.25 -27.03
CA SER A 784 -28.60 -13.94 -26.85
C SER A 784 -30.08 -14.12 -26.49
N ILE A 785 -30.61 -13.34 -25.56
CA ILE A 785 -32.04 -13.40 -25.22
C ILE A 785 -32.94 -12.82 -26.32
N THR A 786 -32.36 -12.13 -27.31
CA THR A 786 -33.04 -11.65 -28.52
C THR A 786 -33.19 -12.73 -29.59
N ASP A 787 -32.58 -13.89 -29.40
CA ASP A 787 -32.61 -15.01 -30.32
C ASP A 787 -33.67 -16.02 -29.85
N PHE A 788 -34.24 -16.79 -30.77
CA PHE A 788 -35.28 -17.76 -30.44
C PHE A 788 -34.71 -19.18 -30.37
N ASP A 789 -35.08 -19.91 -29.31
CA ASP A 789 -34.71 -21.32 -29.13
C ASP A 789 -35.90 -22.17 -28.71
N SER A 790 -36.31 -23.10 -29.58
CA SER A 790 -37.55 -23.86 -29.36
C SER A 790 -37.53 -24.73 -28.08
N ARG A 791 -36.35 -25.02 -27.50
CA ARG A 791 -36.23 -25.81 -26.26
C ARG A 791 -36.74 -25.09 -25.00
N LEU A 792 -36.87 -23.76 -25.05
CA LEU A 792 -37.39 -22.95 -23.94
C LEU A 792 -38.87 -22.63 -24.07
N CYS A 793 -39.55 -23.15 -25.10
CA CYS A 793 -40.98 -22.96 -25.27
C CYS A 793 -41.78 -23.74 -24.22
N GLY A 794 -42.86 -23.14 -23.72
CA GLY A 794 -43.78 -23.81 -22.79
C GLY A 794 -43.31 -23.83 -21.33
N PHE A 795 -42.26 -23.08 -20.97
CA PHE A 795 -41.90 -22.84 -19.58
C PHE A 795 -43.02 -22.09 -18.84
N ASP A 796 -43.28 -22.46 -17.58
CA ASP A 796 -44.31 -21.81 -16.77
C ASP A 796 -43.93 -20.39 -16.39
N LEU A 797 -42.67 -20.18 -15.99
CA LEU A 797 -42.19 -18.90 -15.50
C LEU A 797 -40.91 -18.48 -16.21
N ALA A 798 -40.82 -17.20 -16.53
CA ALA A 798 -39.61 -16.56 -17.04
C ALA A 798 -39.21 -15.39 -16.13
N THR A 799 -37.91 -15.22 -15.87
CA THR A 799 -37.35 -14.05 -15.19
C THR A 799 -36.37 -13.33 -16.10
N CYS A 800 -36.32 -12.00 -16.00
CA CYS A 800 -35.35 -11.15 -16.66
C CYS A 800 -35.07 -9.96 -15.73
N LEU A 801 -34.07 -10.09 -14.87
CA LEU A 801 -33.84 -9.16 -13.76
C LEU A 801 -32.63 -8.26 -14.05
N GLU A 802 -32.85 -6.98 -14.29
CA GLU A 802 -31.81 -5.99 -14.61
C GLU A 802 -30.95 -6.41 -15.82
N VAL A 803 -31.60 -6.60 -16.98
CA VAL A 803 -30.94 -7.10 -18.20
C VAL A 803 -31.29 -6.25 -19.42
N ILE A 804 -32.55 -5.80 -19.50
CA ILE A 804 -33.06 -5.08 -20.67
C ILE A 804 -32.34 -3.74 -20.87
N GLU A 805 -31.84 -3.11 -19.81
CA GLU A 805 -31.09 -1.85 -19.85
C GLU A 805 -29.65 -2.01 -20.37
N HIS A 806 -29.14 -3.23 -20.46
CA HIS A 806 -27.79 -3.54 -21.00
C HIS A 806 -27.78 -3.73 -22.52
N MET A 807 -28.92 -3.57 -23.18
CA MET A 807 -29.08 -3.64 -24.63
C MET A 807 -29.75 -2.38 -25.18
N GLU A 808 -29.66 -2.17 -26.49
CA GLU A 808 -30.32 -1.01 -27.11
C GLU A 808 -31.85 -1.08 -26.93
N GLU A 809 -32.53 0.06 -26.91
CA GLU A 809 -33.96 0.15 -26.61
C GLU A 809 -34.84 -0.66 -27.60
N GLU A 810 -34.43 -0.72 -28.87
CA GLU A 810 -35.08 -1.56 -29.87
C GLU A 810 -34.89 -3.06 -29.59
N GLN A 811 -33.74 -3.45 -29.01
CA GLN A 811 -33.47 -4.84 -28.64
C GLN A 811 -34.27 -5.26 -27.40
N ALA A 812 -34.47 -4.36 -26.43
CA ALA A 812 -35.35 -4.60 -25.29
C ALA A 812 -36.80 -4.83 -25.75
N SER A 813 -37.27 -4.05 -26.73
CA SER A 813 -38.58 -4.23 -27.36
C SER A 813 -38.67 -5.55 -28.13
N LEU A 814 -37.62 -5.89 -28.91
CA LEU A 814 -37.53 -7.17 -29.62
C LEU A 814 -37.58 -8.37 -28.66
N PHE A 815 -36.83 -8.31 -27.55
CA PHE A 815 -36.88 -9.31 -26.50
C PHE A 815 -38.30 -9.45 -25.94
N GLY A 816 -38.95 -8.33 -25.60
CA GLY A 816 -40.32 -8.29 -25.10
C GLY A 816 -41.32 -8.94 -26.07
N ASP A 817 -41.20 -8.67 -27.37
CA ASP A 817 -42.03 -9.31 -28.38
C ASP A 817 -41.75 -10.82 -28.46
N ILE A 818 -40.49 -11.24 -28.58
CA ILE A 818 -40.11 -12.67 -28.72
C ILE A 818 -40.53 -13.49 -27.49
N VAL A 819 -40.33 -12.96 -26.27
CA VAL A 819 -40.67 -13.67 -25.04
C VAL A 819 -42.16 -13.89 -24.86
N LEU A 820 -42.98 -12.91 -25.21
CA LEU A 820 -44.42 -13.02 -25.08
C LEU A 820 -45.08 -13.71 -26.30
N SER A 821 -44.52 -13.56 -27.50
CA SER A 821 -45.08 -14.12 -28.73
C SER A 821 -44.66 -15.55 -29.01
N SER A 822 -43.39 -15.90 -28.73
CA SER A 822 -42.78 -17.16 -29.15
C SER A 822 -42.51 -18.07 -27.96
N PHE A 823 -41.76 -17.61 -26.94
CA PHE A 823 -41.53 -18.40 -25.73
C PHE A 823 -42.80 -18.63 -24.89
N ARG A 824 -43.73 -17.64 -24.90
CA ARG A 824 -45.09 -17.69 -24.32
C ARG A 824 -45.19 -18.23 -22.88
N PRO A 825 -44.38 -17.74 -21.92
CA PRO A 825 -44.46 -18.22 -20.54
C PRO A 825 -45.81 -17.90 -19.90
N ARG A 826 -46.24 -18.68 -18.91
CA ARG A 826 -47.48 -18.36 -18.15
C ARG A 826 -47.30 -17.06 -17.37
N ILE A 827 -46.10 -16.87 -16.81
CA ILE A 827 -45.72 -15.68 -16.04
C ILE A 827 -44.33 -15.21 -16.47
N LEU A 828 -44.16 -13.90 -16.68
CA LEU A 828 -42.86 -13.28 -16.92
C LEU A 828 -42.63 -12.17 -15.89
N ILE A 829 -41.48 -12.16 -15.23
CA ILE A 829 -41.05 -11.12 -14.30
C ILE A 829 -39.88 -10.36 -14.94
N VAL A 830 -40.06 -9.06 -15.16
CA VAL A 830 -39.02 -8.17 -15.70
C VAL A 830 -38.69 -7.11 -14.66
N SER A 831 -37.41 -6.87 -14.38
CA SER A 831 -36.97 -5.72 -13.59
C SER A 831 -36.02 -4.82 -14.37
N THR A 832 -36.06 -3.53 -14.05
CA THR A 832 -35.13 -2.53 -14.57
C THR A 832 -35.00 -1.36 -13.58
N PRO A 833 -33.90 -0.60 -13.60
CA PRO A 833 -33.76 0.60 -12.77
C PRO A 833 -34.89 1.62 -12.99
N ASN A 834 -35.29 2.31 -11.92
CA ASN A 834 -36.15 3.50 -12.01
C ASN A 834 -35.30 4.77 -12.15
N TYR A 835 -35.29 5.39 -13.32
CA TYR A 835 -34.54 6.61 -13.60
C TYR A 835 -34.86 7.75 -12.61
N GLU A 836 -36.11 7.87 -12.17
CA GLU A 836 -36.55 8.92 -11.24
C GLU A 836 -35.91 8.79 -9.85
N TYR A 837 -35.53 7.57 -9.47
CA TYR A 837 -34.91 7.29 -8.17
C TYR A 837 -33.41 7.66 -8.17
N ASN A 838 -32.79 7.87 -9.33
CA ASN A 838 -31.36 8.24 -9.42
C ASN A 838 -31.05 9.55 -8.69
N VAL A 839 -32.00 10.48 -8.70
CA VAL A 839 -31.90 11.74 -7.97
C VAL A 839 -31.74 11.51 -6.47
N VAL A 840 -32.41 10.50 -5.90
CA VAL A 840 -32.27 10.14 -4.47
C VAL A 840 -30.91 9.51 -4.21
N LEU A 841 -30.46 8.58 -5.05
CA LEU A 841 -29.14 7.94 -4.91
C LEU A 841 -28.00 8.97 -4.98
N GLN A 842 -28.18 10.03 -5.77
CA GLN A 842 -27.24 11.14 -5.89
C GLN A 842 -27.36 12.13 -4.73
N LYS A 843 -28.58 12.50 -4.29
CA LYS A 843 -28.84 13.46 -3.19
C LYS A 843 -28.53 12.91 -1.79
N SER A 844 -28.75 11.63 -1.52
CA SER A 844 -28.52 11.02 -0.18
C SER A 844 -27.05 10.99 0.25
N ASN A 845 -26.13 11.46 -0.60
CA ASN A 845 -24.74 11.71 -0.24
C ASN A 845 -24.48 13.13 0.32
N LEU A 846 -25.50 14.02 0.32
CA LEU A 846 -25.48 15.33 0.96
C LEU A 846 -26.09 15.20 2.36
N THR A 847 -25.32 14.74 3.35
CA THR A 847 -25.72 14.90 4.76
C THR A 847 -25.09 16.16 5.33
N SER A 848 -25.63 17.32 5.00
CA SER A 848 -25.85 18.44 5.93
C SER A 848 -26.42 19.67 5.21
N HIS A 849 -27.37 20.29 5.91
CA HIS A 849 -28.06 21.55 5.66
C HIS A 849 -29.34 21.51 4.83
N GLU A 850 -30.43 21.69 5.59
CA GLU A 850 -31.74 22.15 5.13
C GLU A 850 -31.59 23.49 4.42
N ASP A 851 -32.16 23.61 3.23
CA ASP A 851 -32.82 24.83 2.76
C ASP A 851 -33.71 24.54 1.52
N ASP A 852 -34.76 25.34 1.45
CA ASP A 852 -36.02 25.42 0.64
C ASP A 852 -36.22 24.57 -0.65
N PRO A 853 -37.41 23.93 -0.88
CA PRO A 853 -37.62 22.94 -1.95
C PRO A 853 -38.06 23.45 -3.34
N GLU A 854 -38.34 24.74 -3.56
CA GLU A 854 -39.28 25.10 -4.66
C GLU A 854 -38.70 25.60 -6.01
N GLU A 855 -37.38 25.70 -6.21
CA GLU A 855 -36.85 26.19 -7.52
C GLU A 855 -35.88 25.26 -8.29
N LYS A 856 -35.62 24.03 -7.85
CA LYS A 856 -34.60 23.13 -8.47
C LYS A 856 -35.12 21.89 -9.21
N ILE A 857 -36.28 21.94 -9.89
CA ILE A 857 -36.85 20.73 -10.52
C ILE A 857 -36.62 20.62 -12.05
N GLN A 858 -36.19 21.67 -12.77
CA GLN A 858 -36.31 21.65 -14.24
C GLN A 858 -35.04 21.55 -15.11
N SER A 859 -33.82 21.38 -14.58
CA SER A 859 -32.63 21.28 -15.45
C SER A 859 -31.50 20.33 -15.05
N GLN A 860 -31.75 19.31 -14.22
CA GLN A 860 -30.78 18.24 -13.96
C GLN A 860 -31.06 17.03 -14.85
N SER A 861 -30.31 16.87 -15.94
CA SER A 861 -30.25 15.57 -16.63
C SER A 861 -29.46 14.60 -15.74
N CYS A 862 -30.16 13.73 -15.03
CA CYS A 862 -29.57 12.72 -14.15
C CYS A 862 -28.81 11.68 -15.00
N LYS A 863 -27.58 11.32 -14.62
CA LYS A 863 -26.80 10.26 -15.29
C LYS A 863 -27.39 8.87 -14.97
N PHE A 864 -27.15 7.90 -15.86
CA PHE A 864 -27.47 6.49 -15.61
C PHE A 864 -26.63 5.94 -14.44
N ARG A 865 -27.19 4.99 -13.68
CA ARG A 865 -26.58 4.34 -12.50
C ARG A 865 -25.32 3.57 -12.84
N ASN A 866 -25.26 3.00 -14.04
CA ASN A 866 -24.14 2.20 -14.52
C ASN A 866 -23.69 2.67 -15.90
N HIS A 867 -22.38 2.67 -16.15
CA HIS A 867 -21.79 3.03 -17.44
C HIS A 867 -22.08 2.03 -18.55
N ASP A 868 -22.47 0.80 -18.22
CA ASP A 868 -22.85 -0.23 -19.20
C ASP A 868 -24.32 -0.16 -19.61
N HIS A 869 -25.15 0.64 -18.93
CA HIS A 869 -26.55 0.84 -19.30
C HIS A 869 -26.66 1.66 -20.60
N LYS A 870 -27.54 1.21 -21.51
CA LYS A 870 -27.87 1.91 -22.76
C LYS A 870 -29.01 2.91 -22.56
N PHE A 871 -29.92 2.60 -21.66
CA PHE A 871 -31.03 3.45 -21.26
C PHE A 871 -31.42 3.19 -19.80
N GLU A 872 -32.14 4.12 -19.19
CA GLU A 872 -32.85 3.90 -17.94
C GLU A 872 -34.22 4.56 -18.03
N TRP A 873 -35.27 3.78 -17.81
CA TRP A 873 -36.64 4.26 -17.96
C TRP A 873 -37.18 4.88 -16.67
N THR A 874 -37.99 5.92 -16.83
CA THR A 874 -38.91 6.43 -15.80
C THR A 874 -40.02 5.41 -15.51
N ARG A 875 -40.81 5.64 -14.45
CA ARG A 875 -42.00 4.81 -14.15
C ARG A 875 -42.98 4.82 -15.31
N GLU A 876 -43.21 5.98 -15.91
CA GLU A 876 -44.12 6.15 -17.03
C GLU A 876 -43.63 5.41 -18.28
N GLN A 877 -42.35 5.56 -18.65
CA GLN A 877 -41.77 4.89 -19.82
C GLN A 877 -41.84 3.36 -19.68
N PHE A 878 -41.45 2.83 -18.53
CA PHE A 878 -41.50 1.39 -18.28
C PHE A 878 -42.94 0.86 -18.26
N GLN A 879 -43.87 1.59 -17.64
CA GLN A 879 -45.29 1.23 -17.63
C GLN A 879 -45.90 1.24 -19.03
N HIS A 880 -45.55 2.23 -19.85
CA HIS A 880 -46.02 2.34 -21.22
C HIS A 880 -45.52 1.17 -22.07
N TRP A 881 -44.20 0.92 -22.05
CA TRP A 881 -43.58 -0.21 -22.76
C TRP A 881 -44.22 -1.55 -22.38
N ALA A 882 -44.34 -1.81 -21.07
CA ALA A 882 -44.89 -3.07 -20.57
C ALA A 882 -46.39 -3.23 -20.86
N SER A 883 -47.17 -2.14 -20.78
CA SER A 883 -48.61 -2.17 -21.05
C SER A 883 -48.90 -2.42 -22.53
N GLU A 884 -48.14 -1.77 -23.43
CA GLU A 884 -48.26 -2.00 -24.88
C GLU A 884 -47.94 -3.45 -25.26
N LEU A 885 -46.87 -4.02 -24.70
CA LEU A 885 -46.52 -5.42 -24.88
C LEU A 885 -47.62 -6.36 -24.35
N ALA A 886 -48.16 -6.06 -23.16
CA ALA A 886 -49.20 -6.87 -22.55
C ALA A 886 -50.47 -6.91 -23.41
N VAL A 887 -50.92 -5.75 -23.92
CA VAL A 887 -52.09 -5.66 -24.81
C VAL A 887 -51.84 -6.40 -26.12
N ARG A 888 -50.67 -6.21 -26.74
CA ARG A 888 -50.32 -6.82 -28.03
C ARG A 888 -50.31 -8.35 -27.97
N HIS A 889 -49.80 -8.92 -26.87
CA HIS A 889 -49.58 -10.37 -26.74
C HIS A 889 -50.59 -11.08 -25.84
N LYS A 890 -51.68 -10.40 -25.40
CA LYS A 890 -52.75 -10.95 -24.55
C LYS A 890 -52.27 -11.38 -23.14
N TYR A 891 -51.49 -10.52 -22.51
CA TYR A 891 -51.07 -10.62 -21.11
C TYR A 891 -51.75 -9.54 -20.26
N ARG A 892 -51.87 -9.77 -18.96
CA ARG A 892 -52.09 -8.73 -17.95
C ARG A 892 -50.75 -8.38 -17.34
N VAL A 893 -50.52 -7.11 -17.02
CA VAL A 893 -49.30 -6.66 -16.35
C VAL A 893 -49.64 -6.04 -14.99
N GLU A 894 -48.88 -6.42 -13.97
CA GLU A 894 -48.91 -5.85 -12.62
C GLU A 894 -47.56 -5.19 -12.34
N PHE A 895 -47.57 -3.97 -11.79
CA PHE A 895 -46.36 -3.20 -11.51
C PHE A 895 -46.02 -3.19 -10.02
N SER A 896 -44.75 -3.37 -9.70
CA SER A 896 -44.21 -3.39 -8.34
C SER A 896 -42.73 -2.94 -8.36
N GLY A 897 -41.99 -3.16 -7.28
CA GLY A 897 -40.57 -2.86 -7.23
C GLY A 897 -39.95 -3.12 -5.86
N VAL A 898 -38.67 -2.81 -5.72
CA VAL A 898 -37.87 -2.94 -4.48
C VAL A 898 -37.02 -1.70 -4.21
N GLY A 899 -36.51 -1.57 -2.98
CA GLY A 899 -35.71 -0.40 -2.58
C GLY A 899 -36.51 0.89 -2.39
N GLY A 900 -37.79 0.80 -2.01
CA GLY A 900 -38.66 1.95 -1.81
C GLY A 900 -40.10 1.53 -1.50
N ALA A 901 -41.06 2.44 -1.67
CA ALA A 901 -42.49 2.18 -1.52
C ALA A 901 -43.29 2.91 -2.60
N VAL A 902 -44.44 2.36 -3.03
CA VAL A 902 -45.29 2.95 -4.07
C VAL A 902 -45.81 4.33 -3.67
N ASP A 903 -46.19 4.50 -2.40
CA ASP A 903 -46.86 5.71 -1.91
C ASP A 903 -45.89 6.84 -1.53
N LEU A 904 -44.59 6.65 -1.73
CA LEU A 904 -43.56 7.63 -1.39
C LEU A 904 -42.81 8.02 -2.67
N GLU A 905 -42.76 9.31 -3.00
CA GLU A 905 -41.90 9.78 -4.10
C GLU A 905 -40.41 9.53 -3.78
N PRO A 906 -39.60 9.01 -4.72
CA PRO A 906 -39.85 8.82 -6.16
C PRO A 906 -40.32 7.38 -6.54
N GLY A 907 -40.85 6.62 -5.60
CA GLY A 907 -41.33 5.25 -5.78
C GLY A 907 -40.29 4.19 -5.41
N PHE A 908 -40.26 3.09 -6.16
CA PHE A 908 -39.25 2.04 -5.99
C PHE A 908 -37.93 2.39 -6.69
N ALA A 909 -36.81 1.91 -6.14
CA ALA A 909 -35.49 2.08 -6.73
C ALA A 909 -35.30 1.16 -7.95
N SER A 910 -35.70 -0.10 -7.86
CA SER A 910 -35.85 -0.98 -9.04
C SER A 910 -37.32 -1.25 -9.26
N GLN A 911 -37.78 -1.05 -10.48
CA GLN A 911 -39.17 -1.23 -10.88
C GLN A 911 -39.33 -2.58 -11.57
N ILE A 912 -40.48 -3.22 -11.33
CA ILE A 912 -40.74 -4.61 -11.71
C ILE A 912 -42.10 -4.69 -12.38
N ALA A 913 -42.17 -5.41 -13.50
CA ALA A 913 -43.40 -5.74 -14.20
C ALA A 913 -43.61 -7.26 -14.20
N VAL A 914 -44.78 -7.70 -13.74
CA VAL A 914 -45.20 -9.10 -13.71
C VAL A 914 -46.30 -9.31 -14.75
N PHE A 915 -45.95 -10.00 -15.84
CA PHE A 915 -46.88 -10.35 -16.90
C PHE A 915 -47.53 -11.70 -16.60
N ARG A 916 -48.85 -11.78 -16.73
CA ARG A 916 -49.66 -13.00 -16.58
C ARG A 916 -50.46 -13.26 -17.84
N ARG A 917 -50.32 -14.45 -18.41
CA ARG A 917 -51.04 -14.81 -19.64
C ARG A 917 -52.55 -14.88 -19.39
N VAL A 918 -53.35 -14.28 -20.26
CA VAL A 918 -54.82 -14.36 -20.19
C VAL A 918 -55.27 -15.60 -20.95
N PHE A 919 -55.71 -16.64 -20.24
CA PHE A 919 -56.27 -17.85 -20.87
C PHE A 919 -57.62 -17.54 -21.53
N LEU A 920 -57.72 -17.73 -22.85
CA LEU A 920 -59.01 -17.76 -23.56
C LEU A 920 -59.40 -19.24 -23.83
N PRO A 921 -60.69 -19.60 -23.77
CA PRO A 921 -61.16 -20.98 -23.97
C PRO A 921 -60.82 -21.62 -25.33
N GLU A 922 -60.37 -20.83 -26.32
CA GLU A 922 -60.03 -21.26 -27.67
C GLU A 922 -58.53 -21.59 -27.86
N ASP A 923 -57.67 -21.34 -26.87
CA ASP A 923 -56.21 -21.55 -26.96
C ASP A 923 -55.78 -23.03 -26.77
N ALA A 924 -56.73 -23.97 -26.71
CA ALA A 924 -56.46 -25.40 -26.54
C ALA A 924 -56.09 -26.12 -27.85
N ASP A 925 -56.10 -25.43 -29.00
CA ASP A 925 -55.84 -26.04 -30.31
C ASP A 925 -54.49 -25.56 -30.90
N GLY A 926 -53.48 -26.43 -30.77
CA GLY A 926 -52.30 -26.47 -31.64
C GLY A 926 -51.11 -25.57 -31.28
N LEU A 927 -50.18 -26.10 -30.47
CA LEU A 927 -48.74 -25.87 -30.70
C LEU A 927 -48.43 -26.41 -32.11
N LYS A 928 -48.58 -25.58 -33.15
CA LYS A 928 -48.06 -25.91 -34.48
C LYS A 928 -46.55 -25.94 -34.35
N ASP A 929 -45.93 -27.03 -34.80
CA ASP A 929 -44.48 -27.20 -34.95
C ASP A 929 -43.88 -25.90 -35.52
N GLU A 930 -43.30 -25.07 -34.65
CA GLU A 930 -42.30 -24.10 -35.06
C GLU A 930 -41.05 -24.93 -35.38
N ASP A 931 -40.50 -24.78 -36.58
CA ASP A 931 -39.31 -25.49 -37.04
C ASP A 931 -38.25 -25.55 -35.93
N SER A 932 -37.58 -26.69 -35.76
CA SER A 932 -36.58 -26.95 -34.71
C SER A 932 -35.36 -26.03 -34.83
N VAL A 933 -35.50 -24.77 -34.42
CA VAL A 933 -34.46 -23.75 -34.37
C VAL A 933 -33.76 -23.84 -33.03
N TRP A 934 -32.52 -24.34 -33.03
CA TRP A 934 -31.64 -24.42 -31.86
C TRP A 934 -30.47 -23.45 -32.03
N GLN A 935 -30.66 -22.21 -31.60
CA GLN A 935 -29.62 -21.19 -31.68
C GLN A 935 -28.70 -21.20 -30.45
N TYR A 936 -29.15 -21.72 -29.31
CA TYR A 936 -28.35 -21.71 -28.10
C TYR A 936 -27.41 -22.90 -28.00
N LYS A 937 -26.25 -22.68 -27.39
CA LYS A 937 -25.32 -23.77 -27.05
C LYS A 937 -25.55 -24.20 -25.60
N VAL A 938 -25.80 -25.48 -25.36
CA VAL A 938 -25.81 -26.02 -23.99
C VAL A 938 -24.36 -26.06 -23.49
N ILE A 939 -24.08 -25.36 -22.40
CA ILE A 939 -22.74 -25.38 -21.76
C ILE A 939 -22.72 -26.21 -20.50
N TRP A 940 -23.85 -26.41 -19.84
CA TRP A 940 -23.93 -27.29 -18.68
C TRP A 940 -25.35 -27.83 -18.55
N GLU A 941 -25.45 -29.12 -18.24
CA GLU A 941 -26.70 -29.82 -18.01
C GLU A 941 -26.54 -30.75 -16.82
N TRP A 942 -27.56 -30.78 -15.97
CA TRP A 942 -27.69 -31.70 -14.86
C TRP A 942 -29.07 -32.32 -14.87
N ASN A 943 -29.12 -33.64 -14.73
CA ASN A 943 -30.36 -34.40 -14.63
C ASN A 943 -30.23 -35.36 -13.46
N ARG A 944 -31.28 -35.44 -12.61
CA ARG A 944 -31.25 -36.24 -11.38
C ARG A 944 -31.09 -37.76 -11.60
N SER A 945 -31.40 -38.24 -12.81
CA SER A 945 -31.25 -39.64 -13.20
C SER A 945 -29.83 -40.01 -13.64
N MET A 946 -28.93 -39.03 -13.79
CA MET A 946 -27.49 -39.20 -13.97
C MET A 946 -26.77 -38.94 -12.65
#